data_AF-A0A151ZBZ3-F1
#
_entry.id   AF-A0A151ZBZ3-F1
#
_cell.length_a   1.000
_cell.length_b   1.000
_cell.length_c   1.000
_cell.angle_alpha   90.00
_cell.angle_beta   90.00
_cell.angle_gamma   90.00
#
_symmetry.space_group_name_H-M   'P 1'
#
loop_
_entity.id
_entity.type
_entity.pdbx_description
1 polymer ?
#
loop_
_entity_poly.entity_id
_entity_poly.type
_entity_poly.pdbx_seq_one_letter_code
_entity_poly.pdbx_strand_id
1 'polypeptide(L)'
;MKRILIFKLLLLFIGYSFSYESVYYVNSGSHVCNDLLKCGTIDNPFTTINDVLSSINYKHVDTSKGITILLSPGLYKGLSNKEITIDSFPLEIKSLGSRINTVIDCQKTSNFLIVNNSPLLTMEDITIQNCVSINGGGLYIGNSITSLKNIAIVNNNAYYGGAVYFKGGISTLDNVWIQDNSATLQGSGLYLTTHSMTFSSSFIGCNPGSNQNQDFYLVDSAIILENSNVTLVGATCSNSDFYPNPPKICDKKTSCPVGSIPAFQTIIPTTTTPYTLPCNNNGLCQPDLNEDCTTCPNDCPSCKFTGSLLEVYGGCTPQNYSTSCLVSVSAISQFSFEALNSNILPFYGKIVGYFDVSSYNNYKFHVISNNTGIKLSLNGKTLINSYYDVSKVDSFYEIPVASESLNFLSLEFVSYNTNLKSVFVEFKSSVDQQSSFLPISTIFSKYICGDGILDPKEKDNTTIYYCPMDIGSIQRDQVSCGDGVCNEVASECLRDCYRELSSSCPSQVRPIPLGENFKLNDFTSQLLNNQYMPSLPGLVHMAHGIDFLTGEERPFYLFDFGYCDNSSYSTIQDTYRGRVYNVPNDYYAEIQPQCSFDMSSSTFTSESEYSQEKSTESGLSASASVGGGIGAFSGSISAAYSESKSSREARSLSQSRDGSITSTVVSCFASKVVRKQIKFHEAFVRDISMVDTLSQMKDFIKSYGSLFFQTATLGGKLEVLSVTSKSAASTMSSSELSQNQAIAFSASVSTPFVSGSASYSQSMDSDVSSTSKSNYDFSTSKSQVLATGGAPGSYSPDGSGPSTYGEWAKTVDLVPMPIKYQVDFIGNIIPTSWKTPSGNFTKLLWFEALNSLYTNTTTSSVDAYQLSIYFKSPVNPSNFNSTLLNMTVVLTDSTGNADIASNNYAYITSNSRYTSFSFLRVNTLEVSSMQLYLSKNDTLVPFQSTLVDFIVITELVYGRSYYFNTTTNSTNSPVYNFNSIQTFINFDIDQNAISKLFTNPPYKPPILRVQLEATNGSYAQEYQLDSTNYSPLLKVNYDNQYQGHFYNATLSLFFDITPQDSLQKYNKILSYFTNINLFVLETCSDPLSPTDEGIDVYQLVCVPKSKYNLQPQGYINNYRTFGSTSVNQKAPFTLLDPNNYSTSFVYYLSR
;
A
#
# COMPACT_ATOMS: atom_id res chain seq x y z
N MET A 1 11.41 -95.42 4.36
CA MET A 1 10.96 -94.24 3.59
C MET A 1 10.83 -92.95 4.40
N LYS A 2 10.29 -92.92 5.63
CA LYS A 2 10.16 -91.67 6.42
C LYS A 2 11.47 -91.00 6.88
N ARG A 3 12.58 -91.73 7.06
CA ARG A 3 13.89 -91.14 7.46
C ARG A 3 14.65 -90.44 6.32
N ILE A 4 14.42 -90.82 5.06
CA ILE A 4 15.07 -90.20 3.88
C ILE A 4 14.36 -88.89 3.50
N LEU A 5 13.06 -88.77 3.76
CA LEU A 5 12.30 -87.54 3.52
C LEU A 5 12.66 -86.43 4.52
N ILE A 6 12.89 -86.77 5.79
CA ILE A 6 13.30 -85.81 6.83
C ILE A 6 14.75 -85.35 6.61
N PHE A 7 15.65 -86.22 6.14
CA PHE A 7 17.03 -85.83 5.83
C PHE A 7 17.12 -84.95 4.56
N LYS A 8 16.24 -85.18 3.57
CA LYS A 8 16.11 -84.29 2.40
C LYS A 8 15.40 -82.97 2.73
N LEU A 9 14.45 -82.95 3.67
CA LEU A 9 13.86 -81.69 4.16
C LEU A 9 14.84 -80.90 5.04
N LEU A 10 15.68 -81.56 5.85
CA LEU A 10 16.73 -80.86 6.62
C LEU A 10 17.83 -80.31 5.70
N LEU A 11 18.20 -81.01 4.62
CA LEU A 11 19.15 -80.47 3.62
C LEU A 11 18.55 -79.34 2.77
N LEU A 12 17.23 -79.30 2.59
CA LEU A 12 16.51 -78.16 1.99
C LEU A 12 16.35 -76.97 2.94
N PHE A 13 16.32 -77.20 4.27
CA PHE A 13 16.30 -76.13 5.27
C PHE A 13 17.70 -75.64 5.70
N ILE A 14 18.76 -76.44 5.51
CA ILE A 14 20.16 -76.02 5.76
C ILE A 14 20.77 -75.32 4.52
N GLY A 15 20.07 -75.34 3.37
CA GLY A 15 20.50 -74.69 2.13
C GLY A 15 20.06 -73.22 1.95
N TYR A 16 19.26 -72.66 2.86
CA TYR A 16 18.77 -71.27 2.79
C TYR A 16 19.14 -70.49 4.05
N SER A 17 20.44 -70.42 4.31
CA SER A 17 21.03 -69.33 5.09
C SER A 17 22.33 -68.91 4.41
N PHE A 18 22.24 -68.57 3.13
CA PHE A 18 23.19 -67.60 2.59
C PHE A 18 22.94 -66.30 3.34
N SER A 19 23.88 -65.93 4.21
CA SER A 19 23.92 -64.57 4.71
C SER A 19 24.22 -63.69 3.50
N TYR A 20 23.20 -63.07 2.92
CA TYR A 20 23.42 -62.10 1.85
C TYR A 20 24.31 -61.00 2.41
N GLU A 21 25.44 -60.74 1.74
CA GLU A 21 26.40 -59.73 2.16
C GLU A 21 25.70 -58.37 2.27
N SER A 22 25.89 -57.70 3.39
CA SER A 22 25.43 -56.32 3.60
C SER A 22 26.39 -55.30 2.98
N VAL A 23 27.49 -55.75 2.36
CA VAL A 23 28.56 -54.92 1.81
C VAL A 23 28.60 -55.07 0.28
N TYR A 24 28.55 -53.95 -0.43
CA TYR A 24 28.52 -53.91 -1.90
C TYR A 24 29.60 -53.00 -2.46
N TYR A 25 30.32 -53.47 -3.47
CA TYR A 25 31.35 -52.71 -4.17
C TYR A 25 30.79 -52.03 -5.42
N VAL A 26 31.13 -50.75 -5.62
CA VAL A 26 30.76 -49.96 -6.82
C VAL A 26 32.01 -49.35 -7.44
N ASN A 27 32.08 -49.36 -8.77
CA ASN A 27 33.16 -48.80 -9.56
C ASN A 27 32.60 -48.10 -10.81
N SER A 28 32.88 -46.80 -10.95
CA SER A 28 32.43 -45.96 -12.08
C SER A 28 33.25 -46.12 -13.36
N GLY A 29 34.24 -47.02 -13.40
CA GLY A 29 35.04 -47.35 -14.57
C GLY A 29 34.27 -48.09 -15.68
N SER A 30 34.92 -48.33 -16.83
CA SER A 30 34.32 -48.90 -18.05
C SER A 30 33.87 -50.37 -17.98
N HIS A 31 33.91 -50.99 -16.80
CA HIS A 31 33.43 -52.36 -16.60
C HIS A 31 31.92 -52.38 -16.42
N VAL A 32 31.16 -52.94 -17.36
CA VAL A 32 29.70 -53.02 -17.29
C VAL A 32 29.26 -54.35 -16.67
N CYS A 33 28.63 -54.31 -15.50
CA CYS A 33 28.05 -55.49 -14.88
C CYS A 33 26.59 -55.68 -15.32
N ASN A 34 26.34 -56.67 -16.19
CA ASN A 34 25.04 -56.86 -16.85
C ASN A 34 24.05 -57.76 -16.08
N ASP A 35 24.44 -58.36 -14.96
CA ASP A 35 23.62 -59.32 -14.19
C ASP A 35 23.64 -58.97 -12.69
N LEU A 36 22.65 -58.19 -12.25
CA LEU A 36 22.54 -57.66 -10.87
C LEU A 36 22.60 -58.75 -9.78
N LEU A 37 22.34 -60.02 -10.11
CA LEU A 37 22.47 -61.14 -9.18
C LEU A 37 23.94 -61.50 -8.89
N LYS A 38 24.84 -61.29 -9.84
CA LYS A 38 26.27 -61.65 -9.77
C LYS A 38 27.19 -60.45 -9.54
N CYS A 39 26.65 -59.24 -9.54
CA CYS A 39 27.36 -58.00 -9.26
C CYS A 39 27.43 -57.70 -7.75
N GLY A 40 28.32 -56.78 -7.39
CA GLY A 40 28.42 -56.19 -6.06
C GLY A 40 29.57 -56.73 -5.21
N THR A 41 30.38 -57.65 -5.73
CA THR A 41 31.59 -58.14 -5.07
C THR A 41 32.82 -57.33 -5.48
N ILE A 42 33.93 -57.47 -4.77
CA ILE A 42 35.18 -56.75 -5.07
C ILE A 42 35.70 -57.06 -6.49
N ASP A 43 35.53 -58.29 -6.97
CA ASP A 43 35.98 -58.73 -8.30
C ASP A 43 35.00 -58.36 -9.42
N ASN A 44 33.74 -58.10 -9.07
CA ASN A 44 32.68 -57.77 -10.02
C ASN A 44 31.76 -56.67 -9.45
N PRO A 45 32.25 -55.43 -9.33
CA PRO A 45 31.52 -54.33 -8.70
C PRO A 45 30.34 -53.85 -9.55
N PHE A 46 29.37 -53.20 -8.90
CA PHE A 46 28.32 -52.45 -9.60
C PHE A 46 28.89 -51.23 -10.33
N THR A 47 28.22 -50.81 -11.40
CA THR A 47 28.56 -49.62 -12.16
C THR A 47 28.05 -48.33 -11.53
N THR A 48 26.91 -48.38 -10.86
CA THR A 48 26.25 -47.20 -10.28
C THR A 48 25.74 -47.49 -8.88
N ILE A 49 25.55 -46.43 -8.10
CA ILE A 49 25.14 -46.53 -6.70
C ILE A 49 23.70 -47.06 -6.60
N ASN A 50 22.80 -46.64 -7.50
CA ASN A 50 21.41 -47.10 -7.51
C ASN A 50 21.25 -48.59 -7.89
N ASP A 51 22.23 -49.18 -8.59
CA ASP A 51 22.23 -50.61 -8.90
C ASP A 51 22.29 -51.46 -7.61
N VAL A 52 22.94 -50.95 -6.56
CA VAL A 52 23.00 -51.60 -5.26
C VAL A 52 21.61 -51.73 -4.65
N LEU A 53 20.85 -50.63 -4.59
CA LEU A 53 19.48 -50.63 -4.04
C LEU A 53 18.53 -51.50 -4.87
N SER A 54 18.68 -51.43 -6.19
CA SER A 54 17.93 -52.30 -7.11
C SER A 54 18.22 -53.78 -6.84
N SER A 55 19.48 -54.13 -6.55
CA SER A 55 19.87 -55.50 -6.22
C SER A 55 19.36 -55.96 -4.85
N ILE A 56 19.33 -55.08 -3.85
CA ILE A 56 18.83 -55.36 -2.49
C ILE A 56 17.34 -55.71 -2.55
N ASN A 57 16.56 -54.90 -3.26
CA ASN A 57 15.14 -55.16 -3.48
C ASN A 57 14.91 -56.47 -4.23
N TYR A 58 15.72 -56.74 -5.26
CA TYR A 58 15.62 -57.97 -6.04
C TYR A 58 16.03 -59.23 -5.27
N LYS A 59 17.04 -59.15 -4.40
CA LYS A 59 17.56 -60.26 -3.57
C LYS A 59 16.79 -60.44 -2.26
N HIS A 60 15.80 -59.59 -1.96
CA HIS A 60 15.06 -59.57 -0.69
C HIS A 60 15.98 -59.55 0.54
N VAL A 61 17.02 -58.71 0.50
CA VAL A 61 18.00 -58.60 1.58
C VAL A 61 17.34 -57.97 2.81
N ASP A 62 17.61 -58.54 3.99
CA ASP A 62 17.19 -57.98 5.28
C ASP A 62 17.97 -56.69 5.58
N THR A 63 17.36 -55.54 5.24
CA THR A 63 17.95 -54.21 5.42
C THR A 63 17.99 -53.75 6.87
N SER A 64 17.37 -54.48 7.81
CA SER A 64 17.41 -54.15 9.25
C SER A 64 18.82 -54.20 9.84
N LYS A 65 19.74 -54.94 9.19
CA LYS A 65 21.15 -55.05 9.58
C LYS A 65 22.03 -53.92 9.07
N GLY A 66 21.48 -53.02 8.24
CA GLY A 66 22.21 -51.96 7.57
C GLY A 66 22.89 -52.42 6.27
N ILE A 67 23.10 -51.47 5.37
CA ILE A 67 23.74 -51.67 4.07
C ILE A 67 24.99 -50.81 3.99
N THR A 68 26.10 -51.39 3.54
CA THR A 68 27.37 -50.69 3.30
C THR A 68 27.70 -50.70 1.81
N ILE A 69 27.97 -49.52 1.25
CA ILE A 69 28.36 -49.30 -0.14
C ILE A 69 29.80 -48.79 -0.17
N LEU A 70 30.69 -49.55 -0.81
CA LEU A 70 32.11 -49.23 -0.96
C LEU A 70 32.38 -48.71 -2.38
N LEU A 71 32.74 -47.43 -2.49
CA LEU A 71 33.01 -46.76 -3.76
C LEU A 71 34.50 -46.83 -4.10
N SER A 72 34.82 -47.34 -5.28
CA SER A 72 36.17 -47.18 -5.85
C SER A 72 36.42 -45.70 -6.23
N PRO A 73 37.66 -45.20 -6.19
CA PRO A 73 37.97 -43.86 -6.68
C PRO A 73 37.50 -43.69 -8.14
N GLY A 74 36.78 -42.61 -8.41
CA GLY A 74 36.24 -42.32 -9.73
C GLY A 74 35.19 -41.20 -9.74
N LEU A 75 34.70 -40.89 -10.94
CA LEU A 75 33.68 -39.87 -11.18
C LEU A 75 32.32 -40.55 -11.43
N TYR A 76 31.41 -40.42 -10.47
CA TYR A 76 30.06 -40.98 -10.50
C TYR A 76 29.09 -39.93 -11.06
N LYS A 77 28.55 -40.20 -12.25
CA LYS A 77 27.66 -39.31 -13.02
C LYS A 77 26.49 -40.08 -13.62
N GLY A 78 25.51 -39.37 -14.18
CA GLY A 78 24.30 -39.97 -14.76
C GLY A 78 23.19 -40.26 -13.74
N LEU A 79 21.99 -40.60 -14.23
CA LEU A 79 20.77 -40.70 -13.44
C LEU A 79 20.87 -41.71 -12.28
N SER A 80 21.50 -42.87 -12.49
CA SER A 80 21.64 -43.91 -11.46
C SER A 80 22.65 -43.61 -10.35
N ASN A 81 23.20 -42.38 -10.32
CA ASN A 81 24.11 -41.90 -9.27
C ASN A 81 23.57 -40.62 -8.59
N LYS A 82 22.29 -40.26 -8.79
CA LYS A 82 21.61 -39.09 -8.19
C LYS A 82 20.12 -39.39 -7.97
N GLU A 83 19.43 -38.55 -7.19
CA GLU A 83 18.03 -38.72 -6.76
C GLU A 83 17.77 -40.05 -6.05
N ILE A 84 18.78 -40.58 -5.36
CA ILE A 84 18.70 -41.88 -4.74
C ILE A 84 17.90 -41.74 -3.44
N THR A 85 16.76 -42.42 -3.35
CA THR A 85 15.87 -42.33 -2.18
C THR A 85 16.13 -43.49 -1.23
N ILE A 86 16.31 -43.16 0.06
CA ILE A 86 16.56 -44.10 1.15
C ILE A 86 15.48 -43.90 2.22
N ASP A 87 14.68 -44.94 2.45
CA ASP A 87 13.61 -44.88 3.43
C ASP A 87 13.76 -46.02 4.46
N SER A 88 13.79 -45.66 5.74
CA SER A 88 13.57 -46.59 6.87
C SER A 88 14.62 -47.69 7.11
N PHE A 89 15.86 -47.57 6.61
CA PHE A 89 16.95 -48.50 6.96
C PHE A 89 18.32 -47.81 7.11
N PRO A 90 19.28 -48.38 7.88
CA PRO A 90 20.62 -47.82 8.03
C PRO A 90 21.46 -47.98 6.75
N LEU A 91 22.15 -46.92 6.34
CA LEU A 91 23.01 -46.92 5.14
C LEU A 91 24.38 -46.32 5.45
N GLU A 92 25.43 -46.99 5.02
CA GLU A 92 26.80 -46.51 5.01
C GLU A 92 27.32 -46.41 3.58
N ILE A 93 27.83 -45.25 3.16
CA ILE A 93 28.52 -45.07 1.88
C ILE A 93 29.94 -44.59 2.16
N LYS A 94 30.92 -45.38 1.75
CA LYS A 94 32.33 -45.10 2.04
C LYS A 94 33.18 -45.25 0.80
N SER A 95 34.05 -44.28 0.56
CA SER A 95 35.09 -44.45 -0.47
C SER A 95 36.21 -45.36 0.02
N LEU A 96 36.76 -46.15 -0.90
CA LEU A 96 38.03 -46.87 -0.75
C LEU A 96 39.25 -45.97 -0.99
N GLY A 97 39.04 -44.76 -1.52
CA GLY A 97 40.06 -43.73 -1.71
C GLY A 97 39.87 -42.53 -0.80
N SER A 98 40.22 -41.35 -1.30
CA SER A 98 40.00 -40.08 -0.60
C SER A 98 38.88 -39.27 -1.28
N ARG A 99 38.35 -38.26 -0.55
CA ARG A 99 37.34 -37.33 -1.06
C ARG A 99 37.71 -36.63 -2.37
N ILE A 100 39.01 -36.43 -2.64
CA ILE A 100 39.50 -35.76 -3.86
C ILE A 100 39.35 -36.67 -5.09
N ASN A 101 39.44 -37.98 -4.89
CA ASN A 101 39.46 -38.95 -6.00
C ASN A 101 38.11 -39.67 -6.17
N THR A 102 37.10 -39.35 -5.35
CA THR A 102 35.77 -39.98 -5.38
C THR A 102 34.71 -38.89 -5.42
N VAL A 103 34.29 -38.56 -6.64
CA VAL A 103 33.43 -37.40 -6.90
C VAL A 103 32.08 -37.89 -7.42
N ILE A 104 31.02 -37.48 -6.76
CA ILE A 104 29.63 -37.62 -7.20
C ILE A 104 29.23 -36.30 -7.84
N ASP A 105 29.01 -36.32 -9.14
CA ASP A 105 28.65 -35.14 -9.92
C ASP A 105 27.23 -35.30 -10.47
N CYS A 106 26.31 -34.49 -9.94
CA CYS A 106 24.90 -34.50 -10.33
C CYS A 106 24.64 -33.79 -11.67
N GLN A 107 25.65 -33.16 -12.27
CA GLN A 107 25.62 -32.51 -13.59
C GLN A 107 24.56 -31.39 -13.69
N LYS A 108 24.45 -30.60 -12.62
CA LYS A 108 23.50 -29.51 -12.37
C LYS A 108 22.03 -29.92 -12.36
N THR A 109 21.73 -31.14 -11.90
CA THR A 109 20.37 -31.68 -11.91
C THR A 109 20.15 -32.63 -10.74
N SER A 110 19.00 -32.52 -10.06
CA SER A 110 18.63 -33.29 -8.87
C SER A 110 19.65 -33.22 -7.72
N ASN A 111 19.26 -33.68 -6.54
CA ASN A 111 20.18 -33.91 -5.42
C ASN A 111 20.85 -35.29 -5.54
N PHE A 112 21.87 -35.56 -4.75
CA PHE A 112 22.50 -36.88 -4.72
C PHE A 112 21.60 -37.90 -3.99
N LEU A 113 21.22 -37.61 -2.74
CA LEU A 113 20.43 -38.49 -1.88
C LEU A 113 19.23 -37.77 -1.25
N ILE A 114 18.10 -38.48 -1.17
CA ILE A 114 16.91 -38.14 -0.39
C ILE A 114 16.75 -39.22 0.69
N VAL A 115 16.86 -38.84 1.96
CA VAL A 115 16.85 -39.80 3.07
C VAL A 115 15.71 -39.48 4.03
N ASN A 116 14.79 -40.42 4.26
CA ASN A 116 13.71 -40.27 5.24
C ASN A 116 13.69 -41.40 6.25
N ASN A 117 13.46 -41.05 7.52
CA ASN A 117 13.25 -42.00 8.61
C ASN A 117 14.37 -43.06 8.74
N SER A 118 15.59 -42.75 8.29
CA SER A 118 16.71 -43.67 8.37
C SER A 118 17.25 -43.69 9.82
N PRO A 119 17.40 -44.88 10.44
CA PRO A 119 17.95 -44.98 11.78
C PRO A 119 19.40 -44.47 11.88
N LEU A 120 20.18 -44.60 10.79
CA LEU A 120 21.54 -44.06 10.69
C LEU A 120 22.00 -43.98 9.22
N LEU A 121 22.38 -42.79 8.76
CA LEU A 121 23.10 -42.57 7.52
C LEU A 121 24.56 -42.23 7.83
N THR A 122 25.51 -43.02 7.35
CA THR A 122 26.95 -42.72 7.44
C THR A 122 27.52 -42.48 6.05
N MET A 123 28.28 -41.39 5.86
CA MET A 123 29.03 -41.17 4.63
C MET A 123 30.47 -40.77 4.92
N GLU A 124 31.43 -41.35 4.18
CA GLU A 124 32.86 -41.12 4.41
C GLU A 124 33.67 -41.00 3.09
N ASP A 125 34.60 -40.03 3.06
CA ASP A 125 35.63 -39.87 2.01
C ASP A 125 35.11 -39.59 0.58
N ILE A 126 34.07 -38.76 0.44
CA ILE A 126 33.45 -38.43 -0.86
C ILE A 126 33.31 -36.92 -1.10
N THR A 127 33.24 -36.51 -2.37
CA THR A 127 32.84 -35.15 -2.78
C THR A 127 31.50 -35.19 -3.51
N ILE A 128 30.56 -34.31 -3.15
CA ILE A 128 29.25 -34.14 -3.79
C ILE A 128 29.22 -32.75 -4.44
N GLN A 129 29.00 -32.70 -5.76
CA GLN A 129 29.05 -31.45 -6.49
C GLN A 129 28.05 -31.32 -7.63
N ASN A 130 27.83 -30.06 -8.03
CA ASN A 130 26.98 -29.69 -9.16
C ASN A 130 25.57 -30.29 -9.05
N CYS A 131 24.99 -30.37 -7.86
CA CYS A 131 23.64 -30.87 -7.64
C CYS A 131 22.64 -29.71 -7.53
N VAL A 132 21.42 -29.90 -8.04
CA VAL A 132 20.38 -28.86 -8.08
C VAL A 132 19.01 -29.42 -7.73
N SER A 133 18.41 -28.97 -6.63
CA SER A 133 17.12 -29.50 -6.13
C SER A 133 16.23 -28.40 -5.53
N ILE A 134 14.99 -28.72 -5.15
CA ILE A 134 14.15 -27.79 -4.37
C ILE A 134 14.66 -27.71 -2.93
N ASN A 135 14.80 -28.86 -2.27
CA ASN A 135 15.26 -28.95 -0.89
C ASN A 135 16.57 -29.73 -0.85
N GLY A 136 17.66 -29.06 -0.47
CA GLY A 136 18.94 -29.72 -0.28
C GLY A 136 19.64 -29.96 -1.61
N GLY A 137 20.44 -29.00 -2.08
CA GLY A 137 21.03 -29.07 -3.41
C GLY A 137 21.87 -30.33 -3.61
N GLY A 138 22.72 -30.69 -2.64
CA GLY A 138 23.42 -31.96 -2.59
C GLY A 138 22.64 -33.07 -1.88
N LEU A 139 22.06 -32.80 -0.70
CA LEU A 139 21.44 -33.81 0.15
C LEU A 139 20.12 -33.32 0.78
N TYR A 140 19.09 -34.17 0.79
CA TYR A 140 17.89 -34.00 1.61
C TYR A 140 17.83 -35.04 2.72
N ILE A 141 17.65 -34.61 3.97
CA ILE A 141 17.62 -35.50 5.14
C ILE A 141 16.42 -35.15 6.03
N GLY A 142 15.47 -36.08 6.13
CA GLY A 142 14.25 -35.99 6.92
C GLY A 142 14.15 -37.05 8.02
N ASN A 143 13.80 -36.67 9.24
CA ASN A 143 13.54 -37.56 10.39
C ASN A 143 14.63 -38.63 10.61
N SER A 144 15.91 -38.29 10.41
CA SER A 144 17.00 -39.26 10.37
C SER A 144 18.19 -38.87 11.26
N ILE A 145 18.97 -39.87 11.67
CA ILE A 145 20.28 -39.67 12.31
C ILE A 145 21.36 -39.77 11.24
N THR A 146 22.26 -38.78 11.14
CA THR A 146 23.29 -38.74 10.08
C THR A 146 24.69 -38.47 10.62
N SER A 147 25.68 -39.22 10.15
CA SER A 147 27.12 -39.01 10.40
C SER A 147 27.87 -38.80 9.08
N LEU A 148 28.35 -37.59 8.84
CA LEU A 148 29.15 -37.23 7.66
C LEU A 148 30.60 -37.02 8.06
N LYS A 149 31.54 -37.75 7.44
CA LYS A 149 32.96 -37.71 7.80
C LYS A 149 33.86 -37.50 6.60
N ASN A 150 34.75 -36.52 6.66
CA ASN A 150 35.69 -36.21 5.59
C ASN A 150 35.03 -35.99 4.20
N ILE A 151 33.92 -35.25 4.16
CA ILE A 151 33.13 -35.00 2.94
C ILE A 151 33.32 -33.56 2.45
N ALA A 152 33.29 -33.35 1.13
CA ALA A 152 33.11 -32.02 0.55
C ALA A 152 31.74 -31.93 -0.17
N ILE A 153 30.98 -30.85 0.08
CA ILE A 153 29.71 -30.54 -0.59
C ILE A 153 29.85 -29.15 -1.22
N VAL A 154 30.04 -29.10 -2.53
CA VAL A 154 30.48 -27.88 -3.23
C VAL A 154 29.73 -27.62 -4.54
N ASN A 155 29.54 -26.35 -4.90
CA ASN A 155 28.88 -25.96 -6.17
C ASN A 155 27.46 -26.53 -6.36
N ASN A 156 26.71 -26.71 -5.28
CA ASN A 156 25.31 -27.15 -5.34
C ASN A 156 24.34 -25.96 -5.25
N ASN A 157 23.13 -26.12 -5.78
CA ASN A 157 22.12 -25.07 -5.80
C ASN A 157 20.76 -25.62 -5.32
N ALA A 158 20.00 -24.84 -4.55
CA ALA A 158 18.63 -25.21 -4.20
C ALA A 158 17.66 -24.04 -4.01
N TYR A 159 16.39 -24.31 -3.72
CA TYR A 159 15.50 -23.29 -3.16
C TYR A 159 15.78 -23.09 -1.67
N TYR A 160 15.87 -24.19 -0.94
CA TYR A 160 16.17 -24.23 0.48
C TYR A 160 17.36 -25.16 0.74
N GLY A 161 18.39 -24.69 1.44
CA GLY A 161 19.55 -25.52 1.79
C GLY A 161 20.42 -25.83 0.58
N GLY A 162 21.16 -24.85 0.07
CA GLY A 162 21.93 -24.98 -1.17
C GLY A 162 22.90 -26.17 -1.20
N ALA A 163 23.49 -26.52 -0.05
CA ALA A 163 24.24 -27.76 0.13
C ALA A 163 23.34 -28.88 0.67
N VAL A 164 22.70 -28.65 1.82
CA VAL A 164 21.91 -29.68 2.51
C VAL A 164 20.66 -29.09 3.17
N TYR A 165 19.55 -29.83 3.08
CA TYR A 165 18.31 -29.54 3.79
C TYR A 165 18.03 -30.62 4.85
N PHE A 166 17.85 -30.20 6.09
CA PHE A 166 17.56 -31.04 7.25
C PHE A 166 16.18 -30.73 7.84
N LYS A 167 15.39 -31.77 8.09
CA LYS A 167 14.07 -31.67 8.72
C LYS A 167 13.83 -32.79 9.72
N GLY A 168 13.88 -32.47 11.01
CA GLY A 168 13.67 -33.44 12.08
C GLY A 168 14.82 -34.44 12.20
N GLY A 169 15.50 -34.49 13.34
CA GLY A 169 16.56 -35.47 13.59
C GLY A 169 17.85 -34.90 14.16
N ILE A 170 18.94 -35.67 14.04
CA ILE A 170 20.25 -35.37 14.65
C ILE A 170 21.37 -35.66 13.64
N SER A 171 22.29 -34.71 13.44
CA SER A 171 23.43 -34.89 12.52
C SER A 171 24.77 -34.55 13.15
N THR A 172 25.80 -35.33 12.84
CA THR A 172 27.20 -35.06 13.20
C THR A 172 28.03 -34.92 11.92
N LEU A 173 28.73 -33.79 11.78
CA LEU A 173 29.61 -33.47 10.64
C LEU A 173 31.05 -33.36 11.15
N ASP A 174 31.92 -34.28 10.74
CA ASP A 174 33.33 -34.32 11.14
C ASP A 174 34.26 -34.13 9.94
N ASN A 175 35.10 -33.10 9.97
CA ASN A 175 35.98 -32.72 8.85
C ASN A 175 35.21 -32.55 7.53
N VAL A 176 34.08 -31.86 7.57
CA VAL A 176 33.22 -31.59 6.40
C VAL A 176 33.48 -30.20 5.83
N TRP A 177 33.48 -30.09 4.51
CA TRP A 177 33.72 -28.85 3.76
C TRP A 177 32.47 -28.43 2.96
N ILE A 178 31.84 -27.31 3.31
CA ILE A 178 30.64 -26.77 2.64
C ILE A 178 30.93 -25.37 2.11
N GLN A 179 31.09 -25.26 0.79
CA GLN A 179 31.52 -24.03 0.12
C GLN A 179 30.94 -23.90 -1.29
N ASP A 180 30.74 -22.67 -1.77
CA ASP A 180 30.29 -22.34 -3.13
C ASP A 180 28.90 -22.92 -3.46
N ASN A 181 28.10 -23.22 -2.45
CA ASN A 181 26.71 -23.62 -2.63
C ASN A 181 25.81 -22.38 -2.65
N SER A 182 24.65 -22.49 -3.29
CA SER A 182 23.71 -21.36 -3.42
C SER A 182 22.28 -21.79 -3.14
N ALA A 183 21.50 -20.89 -2.55
CA ALA A 183 20.05 -21.08 -2.40
C ALA A 183 19.32 -19.87 -2.98
N THR A 184 18.19 -20.12 -3.62
CA THR A 184 17.33 -19.07 -4.21
C THR A 184 16.50 -18.37 -3.14
N LEU A 185 16.02 -19.12 -2.12
CA LEU A 185 15.20 -18.56 -1.05
C LEU A 185 15.96 -18.43 0.28
N GLN A 186 16.41 -19.54 0.89
CA GLN A 186 16.96 -19.48 2.26
C GLN A 186 18.01 -20.59 2.50
N GLY A 187 19.05 -20.27 3.29
CA GLY A 187 20.08 -21.22 3.70
C GLY A 187 20.99 -21.66 2.54
N SER A 188 21.84 -20.77 2.03
CA SER A 188 22.71 -21.04 0.87
C SER A 188 23.68 -22.21 1.10
N GLY A 189 24.10 -22.43 2.35
CA GLY A 189 24.77 -23.66 2.77
C GLY A 189 23.75 -24.67 3.30
N LEU A 190 23.13 -24.35 4.44
CA LEU A 190 22.30 -25.27 5.19
C LEU A 190 20.94 -24.67 5.56
N TYR A 191 19.90 -25.49 5.44
CA TYR A 191 18.57 -25.21 5.97
C TYR A 191 18.21 -26.28 7.00
N LEU A 192 17.89 -25.87 8.23
CA LEU A 192 17.53 -26.75 9.34
C LEU A 192 16.17 -26.36 9.90
N THR A 193 15.26 -27.33 9.99
CA THR A 193 13.99 -27.19 10.71
C THR A 193 13.79 -28.34 11.69
N THR A 194 13.54 -28.04 12.96
CA THR A 194 13.39 -29.04 14.03
C THR A 194 14.54 -30.04 14.13
N HIS A 195 15.78 -29.62 13.81
CA HIS A 195 16.94 -30.50 13.68
C HIS A 195 18.08 -30.08 14.60
N SER A 196 18.81 -31.04 15.17
CA SER A 196 20.01 -30.78 15.97
C SER A 196 21.28 -31.22 15.24
N MET A 197 22.34 -30.41 15.27
CA MET A 197 23.56 -30.69 14.52
C MET A 197 24.83 -30.38 15.32
N THR A 198 25.86 -31.21 15.16
CA THR A 198 27.20 -30.99 15.73
C THR A 198 28.25 -30.96 14.62
N PHE A 199 29.11 -29.93 14.61
CA PHE A 199 30.28 -29.83 13.73
C PHE A 199 31.57 -30.07 14.52
N SER A 200 32.41 -30.97 14.02
CA SER A 200 33.78 -31.21 14.47
C SER A 200 34.75 -30.89 13.33
N SER A 201 35.76 -30.05 13.60
CA SER A 201 36.86 -29.75 12.65
C SER A 201 36.41 -29.43 11.22
N SER A 202 35.25 -28.80 11.06
CA SER A 202 34.59 -28.56 9.77
C SER A 202 34.70 -27.09 9.34
N PHE A 203 34.56 -26.87 8.03
CA PHE A 203 34.55 -25.53 7.42
C PHE A 203 33.24 -25.31 6.66
N ILE A 204 32.56 -24.21 7.00
CA ILE A 204 31.46 -23.67 6.20
C ILE A 204 31.69 -22.19 5.97
N GLY A 205 31.49 -21.75 4.73
CA GLY A 205 31.49 -20.34 4.38
C GLY A 205 31.54 -20.15 2.88
N CYS A 206 31.34 -18.91 2.45
CA CYS A 206 31.35 -18.55 1.03
C CYS A 206 30.29 -19.29 0.19
N ASN A 207 29.08 -19.43 0.71
CA ASN A 207 27.93 -19.94 -0.04
C ASN A 207 27.06 -18.76 -0.52
N PRO A 208 27.20 -18.30 -1.79
CA PRO A 208 26.53 -17.08 -2.27
C PRO A 208 24.99 -17.23 -2.33
N GLY A 209 24.27 -16.19 -1.90
CA GLY A 209 22.81 -16.08 -1.98
C GLY A 209 22.35 -14.84 -2.75
N SER A 210 21.17 -14.87 -3.39
CA SER A 210 20.58 -13.68 -4.03
C SER A 210 20.11 -12.67 -2.98
N ASN A 211 20.85 -11.57 -2.80
CA ASN A 211 20.60 -10.33 -2.02
C ASN A 211 20.03 -10.39 -0.57
N GLN A 212 19.57 -11.54 -0.05
CA GLN A 212 19.10 -11.70 1.33
C GLN A 212 19.44 -13.06 1.98
N ASN A 213 20.04 -14.03 1.26
CA ASN A 213 20.17 -15.40 1.76
C ASN A 213 21.52 -15.61 2.46
N GLN A 214 21.49 -16.01 3.73
CA GLN A 214 22.66 -16.34 4.55
C GLN A 214 23.08 -17.81 4.38
N ASP A 215 24.30 -18.20 4.79
CA ASP A 215 24.72 -19.61 4.70
C ASP A 215 23.79 -20.52 5.51
N PHE A 216 23.27 -20.06 6.66
CA PHE A 216 22.38 -20.85 7.52
C PHE A 216 20.97 -20.26 7.62
N TYR A 217 19.98 -21.14 7.59
CA TYR A 217 18.61 -20.83 7.98
C TYR A 217 18.12 -21.86 8.99
N LEU A 218 17.77 -21.42 10.20
CA LEU A 218 17.46 -22.27 11.36
C LEU A 218 16.06 -21.95 11.89
N VAL A 219 15.22 -22.98 12.02
CA VAL A 219 13.90 -22.91 12.65
C VAL A 219 13.78 -24.00 13.70
N ASP A 220 13.54 -23.63 14.96
CA ASP A 220 13.42 -24.57 16.09
C ASP A 220 14.56 -25.62 16.12
N SER A 221 15.79 -25.18 15.82
CA SER A 221 16.95 -26.05 15.58
C SER A 221 18.15 -25.67 16.45
N ALA A 222 19.11 -26.58 16.60
CA ALA A 222 20.32 -26.35 17.40
C ALA A 222 21.59 -26.73 16.65
N ILE A 223 22.63 -25.89 16.72
CA ILE A 223 23.97 -26.20 16.18
C ILE A 223 25.03 -26.10 17.27
N ILE A 224 25.87 -27.14 17.37
CA ILE A 224 27.00 -27.23 18.28
C ILE A 224 28.29 -27.24 17.44
N LEU A 225 29.26 -26.37 17.74
CA LEU A 225 30.57 -26.31 17.10
C LEU A 225 31.67 -26.76 18.05
N GLU A 226 32.41 -27.77 17.64
CA GLU A 226 33.62 -28.26 18.29
C GLU A 226 34.79 -28.03 17.32
N ASN A 227 35.71 -27.13 17.69
CA ASN A 227 36.93 -26.85 16.90
C ASN A 227 36.69 -26.55 15.40
N SER A 228 35.55 -25.93 15.06
CA SER A 228 35.14 -25.64 13.67
C SER A 228 35.18 -24.13 13.36
N ASN A 229 35.48 -23.75 12.12
CA ASN A 229 35.61 -22.35 11.72
C ASN A 229 34.34 -21.84 11.02
N VAL A 230 33.67 -20.84 11.62
CA VAL A 230 32.45 -20.19 11.10
C VAL A 230 32.59 -18.67 10.96
N THR A 231 33.81 -18.15 10.84
CA THR A 231 34.09 -16.70 10.84
C THR A 231 33.46 -15.92 9.69
N LEU A 232 33.22 -16.58 8.55
CA LEU A 232 32.66 -15.99 7.31
C LEU A 232 31.15 -16.19 7.16
N VAL A 233 30.52 -16.86 8.12
CA VAL A 233 29.14 -17.34 8.04
C VAL A 233 28.14 -16.27 8.51
N GLY A 234 27.02 -16.18 7.79
CA GLY A 234 25.80 -15.54 8.25
C GLY A 234 24.69 -16.55 8.53
N ALA A 235 23.76 -16.22 9.42
CA ALA A 235 22.61 -17.07 9.73
C ALA A 235 21.31 -16.27 9.92
N THR A 236 20.16 -16.84 9.57
CA THR A 236 18.85 -16.44 10.08
C THR A 236 18.36 -17.50 11.06
N CYS A 237 17.93 -17.05 12.24
CA CYS A 237 17.55 -17.94 13.33
C CYS A 237 16.15 -17.58 13.82
N SER A 238 15.24 -18.56 13.83
CA SER A 238 13.94 -18.47 14.49
C SER A 238 13.90 -19.53 15.58
N ASN A 239 13.79 -19.11 16.84
CA ASN A 239 13.77 -20.00 18.02
C ASN A 239 14.89 -21.08 18.00
N SER A 240 16.10 -20.70 17.58
CA SER A 240 17.20 -21.65 17.34
C SER A 240 18.46 -21.28 18.13
N ASP A 241 19.17 -22.30 18.61
CA ASP A 241 20.34 -22.15 19.48
C ASP A 241 21.65 -22.49 18.76
N PHE A 242 22.73 -21.78 19.14
CA PHE A 242 24.07 -21.98 18.57
C PHE A 242 25.14 -21.98 19.68
N TYR A 243 25.97 -23.03 19.77
CA TYR A 243 26.94 -23.23 20.85
C TYR A 243 28.35 -23.56 20.32
N PRO A 244 29.46 -23.10 20.93
CA PRO A 244 29.55 -22.06 21.97
C PRO A 244 29.29 -20.70 21.34
N ASN A 245 28.41 -19.88 21.91
CA ASN A 245 27.90 -18.62 21.36
C ASN A 245 29.05 -17.67 20.91
N PRO A 246 29.49 -17.67 19.63
CA PRO A 246 30.42 -16.69 19.11
C PRO A 246 29.61 -15.41 18.82
N PRO A 247 30.22 -14.22 18.59
CA PRO A 247 29.46 -12.98 18.47
C PRO A 247 28.30 -13.14 17.47
N LYS A 248 27.05 -13.00 17.96
CA LYS A 248 25.77 -13.21 17.26
C LYS A 248 25.89 -13.39 15.74
N ILE A 249 25.96 -14.63 15.29
CA ILE A 249 25.93 -14.96 13.84
C ILE A 249 24.50 -14.95 13.28
N CYS A 250 23.50 -15.12 14.15
CA CYS A 250 22.10 -14.88 13.81
C CYS A 250 21.90 -13.41 13.45
N ASP A 251 21.21 -13.18 12.33
CA ASP A 251 20.96 -11.89 11.69
C ASP A 251 22.21 -11.23 11.07
N LYS A 252 23.33 -11.96 10.98
CA LYS A 252 24.53 -11.54 10.26
C LYS A 252 24.46 -12.01 8.80
N LYS A 253 24.92 -11.15 7.87
CA LYS A 253 25.13 -11.55 6.47
C LYS A 253 26.47 -12.27 6.30
N THR A 254 26.51 -13.23 5.38
CA THR A 254 27.74 -13.91 4.94
C THR A 254 28.73 -12.89 4.39
N SER A 255 29.99 -12.96 4.85
CA SER A 255 31.05 -12.04 4.43
C SER A 255 32.14 -12.80 3.70
N CYS A 256 32.25 -12.62 2.39
CA CYS A 256 33.27 -13.28 1.56
C CYS A 256 34.24 -12.22 1.02
N PRO A 257 35.57 -12.38 1.21
CA PRO A 257 36.53 -11.51 0.55
C PRO A 257 36.40 -11.67 -0.98
N VAL A 258 36.20 -10.56 -1.68
CA VAL A 258 36.09 -10.53 -3.14
C VAL A 258 37.49 -10.77 -3.72
N GLY A 259 37.76 -11.98 -4.17
CA GLY A 259 39.01 -12.35 -4.83
C GLY A 259 39.15 -13.85 -5.03
N SER A 260 39.16 -14.26 -6.31
CA SER A 260 39.48 -15.61 -6.84
C SER A 260 38.55 -16.77 -6.44
N ILE A 261 37.41 -16.89 -7.14
CA ILE A 261 36.83 -18.20 -7.47
C ILE A 261 36.83 -18.29 -9.01
N PRO A 262 37.55 -19.24 -9.65
CA PRO A 262 37.62 -19.32 -11.10
C PRO A 262 36.25 -19.65 -11.68
N ALA A 263 35.71 -18.76 -12.50
CA ALA A 263 34.57 -19.09 -13.35
C ALA A 263 34.97 -20.23 -14.30
N PHE A 264 34.27 -21.36 -14.21
CA PHE A 264 34.45 -22.48 -15.13
C PHE A 264 33.96 -22.06 -16.54
N GLN A 265 34.88 -21.63 -17.39
CA GLN A 265 34.62 -21.49 -18.83
C GLN A 265 34.46 -22.89 -19.45
N THR A 266 33.30 -23.16 -20.03
CA THR A 266 33.09 -24.32 -20.91
C THR A 266 33.05 -23.84 -22.35
N ILE A 267 34.08 -24.23 -23.11
CA ILE A 267 34.13 -24.12 -24.56
C ILE A 267 33.26 -25.25 -25.12
N ILE A 268 32.19 -24.90 -25.83
CA ILE A 268 31.36 -25.87 -26.58
C ILE A 268 31.80 -25.83 -28.05
N PRO A 269 32.13 -26.97 -28.67
CA PRO A 269 32.37 -27.04 -30.10
C PRO A 269 31.05 -26.91 -30.85
N THR A 270 30.98 -25.94 -31.77
CA THR A 270 29.87 -25.72 -32.69
C THR A 270 29.92 -26.72 -33.84
N THR A 271 28.85 -27.47 -34.06
CA THR A 271 28.33 -27.81 -35.41
C THR A 271 26.90 -28.33 -35.30
N THR A 272 25.92 -27.54 -35.75
CA THR A 272 24.60 -28.05 -36.15
C THR A 272 24.19 -27.36 -37.44
N THR A 273 23.84 -28.16 -38.44
CA THR A 273 23.28 -27.73 -39.72
C THR A 273 21.83 -27.28 -39.54
N PRO A 274 21.34 -26.25 -40.27
CA PRO A 274 19.96 -25.79 -40.15
C PRO A 274 18.99 -26.76 -40.84
N TYR A 275 17.89 -27.09 -40.15
CA TYR A 275 16.69 -27.64 -40.77
C TYR A 275 15.92 -26.50 -41.46
N THR A 276 15.49 -26.70 -42.70
CA THR A 276 14.75 -25.69 -43.48
C THR A 276 13.24 -25.82 -43.25
N LEU A 277 12.64 -24.75 -42.70
CA LEU A 277 11.19 -24.54 -42.62
C LEU A 277 10.68 -23.85 -43.91
N PRO A 278 9.39 -24.02 -44.27
CA PRO A 278 8.80 -23.62 -45.56
C PRO A 278 8.44 -22.12 -45.67
N CYS A 279 9.24 -21.21 -45.12
CA CYS A 279 9.03 -19.76 -45.21
C CYS A 279 9.76 -19.20 -46.44
N ASN A 280 9.04 -18.54 -47.34
CA ASN A 280 9.61 -18.04 -48.60
C ASN A 280 10.23 -16.62 -48.49
N ASN A 281 10.00 -15.91 -47.37
CA ASN A 281 10.55 -14.57 -47.07
C ASN A 281 10.29 -13.55 -48.20
N ASN A 282 9.11 -13.58 -48.81
CA ASN A 282 8.76 -12.74 -49.95
C ASN A 282 8.10 -11.40 -49.56
N GLY A 283 7.90 -11.15 -48.26
CA GLY A 283 7.25 -9.97 -47.71
C GLY A 283 5.72 -9.96 -47.79
N LEU A 284 5.09 -11.06 -48.20
CA LEU A 284 3.64 -11.24 -48.24
C LEU A 284 3.25 -12.39 -47.31
N CYS A 285 2.34 -12.15 -46.38
CA CYS A 285 1.83 -13.21 -45.51
C CYS A 285 0.81 -14.09 -46.28
N GLN A 286 1.15 -15.35 -46.57
CA GLN A 286 0.31 -16.27 -47.36
C GLN A 286 -0.19 -17.47 -46.52
N PRO A 287 -1.43 -17.40 -45.97
CA PRO A 287 -2.01 -18.48 -45.15
C PRO A 287 -2.11 -19.82 -45.88
N ASP A 288 -2.33 -19.79 -47.20
CA ASP A 288 -2.44 -21.00 -48.05
C ASP A 288 -1.12 -21.80 -48.16
N LEU A 289 0.00 -21.20 -47.78
CA LEU A 289 1.33 -21.84 -47.71
C LEU A 289 1.76 -22.13 -46.25
N ASN A 290 0.83 -22.03 -45.29
CA ASN A 290 1.08 -22.11 -43.85
C ASN A 290 2.07 -21.06 -43.32
N GLU A 291 2.08 -19.86 -43.91
CA GLU A 291 2.82 -18.73 -43.38
C GLU A 291 2.00 -18.03 -42.29
N ASP A 292 2.55 -18.00 -41.08
CA ASP A 292 2.01 -17.24 -39.96
C ASP A 292 3.17 -16.68 -39.11
N CYS A 293 2.84 -16.00 -38.01
CA CYS A 293 3.84 -15.42 -37.11
C CYS A 293 4.73 -16.45 -36.38
N THR A 294 4.37 -17.73 -36.41
CA THR A 294 5.10 -18.85 -35.79
C THR A 294 6.05 -19.51 -36.79
N THR A 295 5.65 -19.60 -38.06
CA THR A 295 6.41 -20.27 -39.13
C THR A 295 7.19 -19.30 -40.02
N CYS A 296 6.71 -18.06 -40.20
CA CYS A 296 7.27 -17.05 -41.11
C CYS A 296 7.13 -15.61 -40.55
N PRO A 297 7.76 -15.29 -39.40
CA PRO A 297 7.57 -14.01 -38.69
C PRO A 297 8.06 -12.76 -39.44
N ASN A 298 8.87 -12.93 -40.49
CA ASN A 298 9.33 -11.82 -41.34
C ASN A 298 8.23 -11.32 -42.27
N ASP A 299 7.44 -12.24 -42.84
CA ASP A 299 6.35 -11.94 -43.78
C ASP A 299 5.03 -11.72 -43.03
N CYS A 300 4.82 -12.46 -41.93
CA CYS A 300 3.63 -12.41 -41.08
C CYS A 300 3.98 -11.87 -39.67
N PRO A 301 4.13 -10.56 -39.49
CA PRO A 301 4.54 -10.00 -38.19
C PRO A 301 3.44 -10.09 -37.12
N SER A 302 2.15 -10.11 -37.50
CA SER A 302 0.98 -10.22 -36.63
C SER A 302 0.19 -11.51 -36.86
N CYS A 303 -0.51 -11.99 -35.83
CA CYS A 303 -1.33 -13.20 -35.91
C CYS A 303 -2.30 -13.34 -34.73
N LYS A 304 -3.38 -14.09 -34.93
CA LYS A 304 -4.31 -14.51 -33.87
C LYS A 304 -4.84 -15.91 -34.17
N PHE A 305 -4.77 -16.82 -33.19
CA PHE A 305 -5.31 -18.17 -33.34
C PHE A 305 -5.81 -18.74 -32.01
N THR A 306 -6.76 -19.66 -32.08
CA THR A 306 -7.22 -20.45 -30.92
C THR A 306 -6.17 -21.49 -30.57
N GLY A 307 -5.82 -21.59 -29.29
CA GLY A 307 -4.74 -22.41 -28.79
C GLY A 307 -3.67 -21.60 -28.08
N SER A 308 -2.49 -22.20 -27.91
CA SER A 308 -1.34 -21.61 -27.23
C SER A 308 -0.13 -21.62 -28.16
N LEU A 309 0.81 -20.69 -27.95
CA LEU A 309 2.10 -20.71 -28.61
C LEU A 309 3.06 -21.60 -27.81
N LEU A 310 3.68 -22.57 -28.47
CA LEU A 310 4.74 -23.42 -27.95
C LEU A 310 6.08 -23.06 -28.61
N GLU A 311 7.02 -22.58 -27.81
CA GLU A 311 8.41 -22.34 -28.18
C GLU A 311 9.30 -23.43 -27.59
N VAL A 312 10.20 -23.98 -28.38
CA VAL A 312 11.10 -25.06 -27.97
C VAL A 312 12.53 -24.68 -28.30
N TYR A 313 13.42 -24.85 -27.31
CA TYR A 313 14.83 -24.54 -27.38
C TYR A 313 15.66 -25.78 -27.04
N GLY A 314 16.72 -26.00 -27.81
CA GLY A 314 17.61 -27.16 -27.67
C GLY A 314 19.02 -26.71 -27.34
N GLY A 315 19.63 -27.35 -26.33
CA GLY A 315 20.96 -26.97 -25.85
C GLY A 315 20.95 -25.73 -24.94
N CYS A 316 19.76 -25.30 -24.52
CA CYS A 316 19.53 -24.11 -23.71
C CYS A 316 18.74 -24.44 -22.44
N THR A 317 18.92 -23.60 -21.43
CA THR A 317 18.26 -23.64 -20.13
C THR A 317 17.47 -22.36 -19.92
N PRO A 318 16.53 -22.30 -18.94
CA PRO A 318 15.78 -21.09 -18.64
C PRO A 318 16.66 -19.85 -18.38
N GLN A 319 17.92 -20.03 -17.94
CA GLN A 319 18.84 -18.93 -17.64
C GLN A 319 19.62 -18.40 -18.86
N ASN A 320 19.66 -19.11 -19.98
CA ASN A 320 20.53 -18.78 -21.11
C ASN A 320 19.92 -19.04 -22.50
N TYR A 321 18.59 -19.06 -22.61
CA TYR A 321 17.92 -19.23 -23.90
C TYR A 321 18.00 -17.96 -24.74
N SER A 322 18.15 -18.13 -26.05
CA SER A 322 18.11 -17.05 -27.04
C SER A 322 17.63 -17.59 -28.39
N THR A 323 17.48 -16.72 -29.39
CA THR A 323 17.14 -17.14 -30.76
C THR A 323 18.15 -18.12 -31.37
N SER A 324 19.40 -18.16 -30.87
CA SER A 324 20.45 -19.05 -31.40
C SER A 324 20.22 -20.53 -31.07
N CYS A 325 19.37 -20.85 -30.11
CA CYS A 325 19.06 -22.22 -29.71
C CYS A 325 17.57 -22.55 -29.86
N LEU A 326 16.81 -21.67 -30.52
CA LEU A 326 15.42 -21.93 -30.86
C LEU A 326 15.35 -23.07 -31.88
N VAL A 327 14.66 -24.14 -31.51
CA VAL A 327 14.48 -25.35 -32.33
C VAL A 327 13.19 -25.26 -33.13
N SER A 328 12.09 -24.90 -32.46
CA SER A 328 10.79 -24.78 -33.12
C SER A 328 9.88 -23.79 -32.40
N VAL A 329 9.00 -23.17 -33.17
CA VAL A 329 7.84 -22.41 -32.69
C VAL A 329 6.62 -23.03 -33.36
N SER A 330 5.56 -23.28 -32.60
CA SER A 330 4.38 -23.97 -33.10
C SER A 330 3.12 -23.54 -32.34
N ALA A 331 1.98 -23.57 -33.00
CA ALA A 331 0.67 -23.43 -32.37
C ALA A 331 0.18 -24.80 -31.84
N ILE A 332 -0.31 -24.86 -30.61
CA ILE A 332 -0.93 -26.04 -30.00
C ILE A 332 -2.38 -25.75 -29.66
N SER A 333 -3.29 -26.71 -29.90
CA SER A 333 -4.74 -26.50 -29.73
C SER A 333 -5.23 -26.35 -28.29
N GLN A 334 -4.41 -26.75 -27.32
CA GLN A 334 -4.69 -26.68 -25.88
C GLN A 334 -3.42 -26.22 -25.15
N PHE A 335 -3.55 -25.69 -23.94
CA PHE A 335 -2.42 -25.32 -23.08
C PHE A 335 -1.73 -26.55 -22.47
N SER A 336 -1.44 -27.56 -23.29
CA SER A 336 -0.95 -28.89 -22.91
C SER A 336 -0.38 -29.61 -24.13
N PHE A 337 0.52 -30.57 -23.90
CA PHE A 337 1.01 -31.48 -24.93
C PHE A 337 1.23 -32.89 -24.37
N GLU A 338 0.84 -33.91 -25.13
CA GLU A 338 0.91 -35.31 -24.69
C GLU A 338 2.25 -35.97 -25.03
N ALA A 339 2.91 -35.51 -26.09
CA ALA A 339 4.10 -36.16 -26.64
C ALA A 339 5.00 -35.16 -27.35
N LEU A 340 6.12 -34.80 -26.73
CA LEU A 340 7.16 -33.99 -27.35
C LEU A 340 8.48 -34.76 -27.34
N ASN A 341 9.06 -34.99 -28.52
CA ASN A 341 10.28 -35.78 -28.69
C ASN A 341 11.43 -34.88 -29.14
N SER A 342 12.56 -34.93 -28.44
CA SER A 342 13.78 -34.22 -28.81
C SER A 342 15.00 -34.89 -28.18
N ASN A 343 16.03 -35.03 -29.01
CA ASN A 343 17.32 -35.61 -28.63
C ASN A 343 18.35 -34.53 -28.23
N ILE A 344 17.98 -33.25 -28.33
CA ILE A 344 18.87 -32.12 -28.03
C ILE A 344 18.66 -31.70 -26.58
N LEU A 345 19.68 -31.91 -25.74
CA LEU A 345 19.66 -31.62 -24.30
C LEU A 345 20.70 -30.53 -23.93
N PRO A 346 20.46 -29.69 -22.91
CA PRO A 346 19.20 -29.55 -22.18
C PRO A 346 18.07 -29.06 -23.08
N PHE A 347 16.86 -29.53 -22.79
CA PHE A 347 15.66 -29.26 -23.56
C PHE A 347 14.79 -28.30 -22.78
N TYR A 348 14.50 -27.14 -23.34
CA TYR A 348 13.69 -26.11 -22.69
C TYR A 348 12.52 -25.75 -23.61
N GLY A 349 11.36 -25.42 -23.04
CA GLY A 349 10.27 -24.87 -23.81
C GLY A 349 9.36 -23.99 -22.99
N LYS A 350 8.56 -23.19 -23.70
CA LYS A 350 7.63 -22.21 -23.14
C LYS A 350 6.30 -22.34 -23.86
N ILE A 351 5.22 -22.52 -23.11
CA ILE A 351 3.84 -22.45 -23.59
C ILE A 351 3.25 -21.14 -23.09
N VAL A 352 2.68 -20.33 -23.98
CA VAL A 352 1.99 -19.09 -23.61
C VAL A 352 0.63 -18.96 -24.28
N GLY A 353 -0.33 -18.39 -23.58
CA GLY A 353 -1.68 -18.17 -24.10
C GLY A 353 -2.53 -17.32 -23.16
N TYR A 354 -3.61 -16.76 -23.69
CA TYR A 354 -4.57 -15.95 -22.96
C TYR A 354 -5.88 -16.71 -22.79
N PHE A 355 -6.58 -16.54 -21.67
CA PHE A 355 -7.88 -17.15 -21.42
C PHE A 355 -8.76 -16.23 -20.56
N ASP A 356 -10.08 -16.46 -20.60
CA ASP A 356 -11.07 -15.75 -19.81
C ASP A 356 -11.86 -16.72 -18.90
N VAL A 357 -12.54 -16.15 -17.91
CA VAL A 357 -13.44 -16.87 -17.00
C VAL A 357 -14.76 -16.13 -16.86
N SER A 358 -15.86 -16.88 -16.69
CA SER A 358 -17.22 -16.32 -16.65
C SER A 358 -17.52 -15.52 -15.37
N SER A 359 -16.77 -15.78 -14.30
CA SER A 359 -16.98 -15.13 -13.00
C SER A 359 -15.68 -15.08 -12.21
N TYR A 360 -15.45 -13.96 -11.52
CA TYR A 360 -14.34 -13.78 -10.58
C TYR A 360 -14.54 -14.72 -9.41
N ASN A 361 -13.67 -15.73 -9.29
CA ASN A 361 -13.74 -16.75 -8.26
C ASN A 361 -12.35 -17.35 -8.06
N ASN A 362 -12.18 -18.12 -6.99
CA ASN A 362 -11.03 -19.01 -6.87
C ASN A 362 -11.17 -20.14 -7.90
N TYR A 363 -10.10 -20.37 -8.66
CA TYR A 363 -9.96 -21.51 -9.55
C TYR A 363 -8.82 -22.39 -9.06
N LYS A 364 -9.06 -23.70 -9.09
CA LYS A 364 -8.08 -24.72 -8.75
C LYS A 364 -7.46 -25.25 -10.04
N PHE A 365 -6.16 -25.00 -10.22
CA PHE A 365 -5.34 -25.53 -11.31
C PHE A 365 -4.77 -26.87 -10.91
N HIS A 366 -4.79 -27.83 -11.84
CA HIS A 366 -4.16 -29.14 -11.74
C HIS A 366 -3.14 -29.27 -12.86
N VAL A 367 -1.89 -29.55 -12.50
CA VAL A 367 -0.80 -29.69 -13.46
C VAL A 367 -0.15 -31.05 -13.32
N ILE A 368 -0.10 -31.80 -14.43
CA ILE A 368 0.56 -33.09 -14.52
C ILE A 368 1.67 -32.99 -15.56
N SER A 369 2.92 -33.25 -15.18
CA SER A 369 4.03 -33.36 -16.12
C SER A 369 4.76 -34.68 -15.97
N ASN A 370 5.31 -35.21 -17.07
CA ASN A 370 6.18 -36.39 -17.06
C ASN A 370 7.45 -36.07 -17.84
N ASN A 371 8.60 -36.50 -17.30
CA ASN A 371 9.93 -36.29 -17.87
C ASN A 371 10.32 -34.80 -18.07
N THR A 372 9.62 -33.86 -17.40
CA THR A 372 9.83 -32.42 -17.49
C THR A 372 9.60 -31.74 -16.14
N GLY A 373 10.54 -30.93 -15.71
CA GLY A 373 10.33 -29.95 -14.63
C GLY A 373 9.62 -28.73 -15.21
N ILE A 374 8.76 -28.09 -14.43
CA ILE A 374 7.86 -27.04 -14.93
C ILE A 374 7.86 -25.79 -14.05
N LYS A 375 7.53 -24.64 -14.64
CA LYS A 375 7.17 -23.42 -13.93
C LYS A 375 5.90 -22.85 -14.56
N LEU A 376 4.79 -22.92 -13.83
CA LEU A 376 3.51 -22.34 -14.23
C LEU A 376 3.38 -20.95 -13.61
N SER A 377 3.04 -19.96 -14.44
CA SER A 377 2.77 -18.59 -14.03
C SER A 377 1.45 -18.10 -14.61
N LEU A 378 0.69 -17.37 -13.82
CA LEU A 378 -0.56 -16.70 -14.19
C LEU A 378 -0.35 -15.20 -13.99
N ASN A 379 -0.56 -14.41 -15.03
CA ASN A 379 -0.44 -12.95 -15.04
C ASN A 379 0.90 -12.47 -14.49
N GLY A 380 2.00 -13.18 -14.77
CA GLY A 380 3.34 -12.88 -14.25
C GLY A 380 3.62 -13.41 -12.82
N LYS A 381 2.62 -13.85 -12.07
CA LYS A 381 2.78 -14.49 -10.75
C LYS A 381 3.05 -15.98 -10.91
N THR A 382 4.18 -16.45 -10.38
CA THR A 382 4.52 -17.88 -10.40
C THR A 382 3.61 -18.65 -9.43
N LEU A 383 2.83 -19.60 -9.96
CA LEU A 383 1.93 -20.46 -9.19
C LEU A 383 2.65 -21.73 -8.71
N ILE A 384 3.38 -22.37 -9.63
CA ILE A 384 4.11 -23.60 -9.38
C ILE A 384 5.51 -23.41 -9.96
N ASN A 385 6.54 -23.77 -9.20
CA ASN A 385 7.91 -23.82 -9.68
C ASN A 385 8.57 -25.12 -9.24
N SER A 386 8.60 -26.07 -10.16
CA SER A 386 9.09 -27.44 -10.01
C SER A 386 10.06 -27.75 -11.16
N TYR A 387 10.92 -26.78 -11.51
CA TYR A 387 11.93 -26.96 -12.55
C TYR A 387 12.88 -28.13 -12.31
N TYR A 388 13.02 -28.54 -11.05
CA TYR A 388 13.99 -29.54 -10.64
C TYR A 388 13.39 -30.94 -10.44
N ASP A 389 12.06 -31.09 -10.43
CA ASP A 389 11.39 -32.40 -10.40
C ASP A 389 11.10 -32.85 -11.84
N VAL A 390 12.13 -33.39 -12.51
CA VAL A 390 12.09 -33.71 -13.93
C VAL A 390 11.53 -35.10 -14.25
N SER A 391 11.14 -35.90 -13.24
CA SER A 391 10.59 -37.25 -13.42
C SER A 391 9.06 -37.22 -13.59
N LYS A 392 8.34 -36.66 -12.62
CA LYS A 392 6.89 -36.42 -12.65
C LYS A 392 6.52 -35.26 -11.73
N VAL A 393 5.66 -34.35 -12.20
CA VAL A 393 5.00 -33.34 -11.37
C VAL A 393 3.50 -33.61 -11.37
N ASP A 394 2.87 -33.62 -10.20
CA ASP A 394 1.42 -33.72 -10.03
C ASP A 394 1.02 -32.76 -8.92
N SER A 395 0.51 -31.58 -9.28
CA SER A 395 0.36 -30.45 -8.36
C SER A 395 -0.97 -29.75 -8.51
N PHE A 396 -1.51 -29.27 -7.38
CA PHE A 396 -2.70 -28.44 -7.33
C PHE A 396 -2.37 -27.07 -6.77
N TYR A 397 -2.94 -26.02 -7.36
CA TYR A 397 -2.82 -24.66 -6.86
C TYR A 397 -4.16 -23.93 -6.96
N GLU A 398 -4.54 -23.16 -5.94
CA GLU A 398 -5.80 -22.41 -5.92
C GLU A 398 -5.51 -20.90 -5.86
N ILE A 399 -6.14 -20.14 -6.76
CA ILE A 399 -5.94 -18.69 -6.86
C ILE A 399 -7.21 -18.01 -7.40
N PRO A 400 -7.55 -16.78 -6.95
CA PRO A 400 -8.55 -15.96 -7.62
C PRO A 400 -8.11 -15.61 -9.06
N VAL A 401 -9.05 -15.68 -9.99
CA VAL A 401 -8.82 -15.32 -11.40
C VAL A 401 -9.77 -14.18 -11.79
N ALA A 402 -9.23 -13.15 -12.45
CA ALA A 402 -9.99 -11.99 -12.89
C ALA A 402 -11.04 -12.40 -13.93
N SER A 403 -12.30 -11.98 -13.75
CA SER A 403 -13.32 -12.01 -14.81
C SER A 403 -13.39 -10.65 -15.49
N GLU A 404 -13.95 -10.60 -16.71
CA GLU A 404 -14.09 -9.38 -17.54
C GLU A 404 -12.80 -8.89 -18.22
N SER A 405 -11.63 -9.40 -17.82
CA SER A 405 -10.34 -9.20 -18.50
C SER A 405 -9.73 -10.53 -18.95
N LEU A 406 -8.87 -10.48 -19.98
CA LEU A 406 -8.06 -11.62 -20.40
C LEU A 406 -6.97 -11.89 -19.35
N ASN A 407 -6.72 -13.16 -19.06
CA ASN A 407 -5.66 -13.62 -18.19
C ASN A 407 -4.56 -14.27 -19.02
N PHE A 408 -3.30 -13.98 -18.70
CA PHE A 408 -2.13 -14.52 -19.38
C PHE A 408 -1.55 -15.72 -18.62
N LEU A 409 -1.47 -16.87 -19.29
CA LEU A 409 -0.90 -18.09 -18.76
C LEU A 409 0.44 -18.37 -19.45
N SER A 410 1.48 -18.66 -18.66
CA SER A 410 2.80 -19.04 -19.13
C SER A 410 3.29 -20.28 -18.39
N LEU A 411 3.63 -21.34 -19.13
CA LEU A 411 4.25 -22.54 -18.59
C LEU A 411 5.61 -22.73 -19.26
N GLU A 412 6.65 -22.59 -18.46
CA GLU A 412 7.99 -22.93 -18.88
C GLU A 412 8.28 -24.39 -18.46
N PHE A 413 8.97 -25.17 -19.27
CA PHE A 413 9.34 -26.54 -18.94
C PHE A 413 10.77 -26.86 -19.36
N VAL A 414 11.43 -27.72 -18.59
CA VAL A 414 12.80 -28.16 -18.85
C VAL A 414 12.90 -29.68 -18.71
N SER A 415 13.70 -30.30 -19.57
CA SER A 415 14.02 -31.71 -19.50
C SER A 415 15.51 -31.93 -19.77
N TYR A 416 16.08 -32.88 -19.04
CA TYR A 416 17.47 -33.30 -19.18
C TYR A 416 17.57 -34.77 -19.63
N ASN A 417 16.48 -35.33 -20.15
CA ASN A 417 16.41 -36.70 -20.62
C ASN A 417 15.81 -36.79 -22.03
N THR A 418 16.09 -37.89 -22.71
CA THR A 418 15.59 -38.15 -24.07
C THR A 418 14.23 -38.85 -24.08
N ASN A 419 13.61 -39.09 -22.91
CA ASN A 419 12.29 -39.74 -22.85
C ASN A 419 11.21 -38.84 -23.47
N LEU A 420 10.06 -39.43 -23.76
CA LEU A 420 8.88 -38.70 -24.22
C LEU A 420 8.41 -37.73 -23.11
N LYS A 421 8.25 -36.46 -23.45
CA LYS A 421 7.78 -35.42 -22.53
C LYS A 421 6.28 -35.21 -22.69
N SER A 422 5.59 -34.97 -21.57
CA SER A 422 4.17 -34.61 -21.57
C SER A 422 3.87 -33.59 -20.48
N VAL A 423 3.00 -32.62 -20.75
CA VAL A 423 2.50 -31.63 -19.80
C VAL A 423 1.01 -31.43 -20.02
N PHE A 424 0.21 -31.57 -18.96
CA PHE A 424 -1.23 -31.37 -18.92
C PHE A 424 -1.58 -30.31 -17.87
N VAL A 425 -2.43 -29.36 -18.24
CA VAL A 425 -2.92 -28.29 -17.37
C VAL A 425 -4.43 -28.21 -17.48
N GLU A 426 -5.11 -28.42 -16.35
CA GLU A 426 -6.56 -28.38 -16.25
C GLU A 426 -6.98 -27.49 -15.08
N PHE A 427 -8.21 -26.99 -15.09
CA PHE A 427 -8.73 -26.13 -14.03
C PHE A 427 -10.22 -26.35 -13.76
N LYS A 428 -10.67 -25.89 -12.60
CA LYS A 428 -12.11 -25.77 -12.27
C LYS A 428 -12.38 -24.67 -11.24
N SER A 429 -13.61 -24.18 -11.18
CA SER A 429 -14.05 -23.25 -10.13
C SER A 429 -14.10 -23.95 -8.77
N SER A 430 -13.57 -23.30 -7.73
CA SER A 430 -13.60 -23.82 -6.35
C SER A 430 -14.99 -23.80 -5.72
N VAL A 431 -15.91 -22.99 -6.26
CA VAL A 431 -17.29 -22.87 -5.76
C VAL A 431 -18.13 -24.09 -6.16
N ASP A 432 -17.85 -24.66 -7.33
CA ASP A 432 -18.55 -25.84 -7.85
C ASP A 432 -17.80 -27.12 -7.49
N GLN A 433 -18.05 -27.63 -6.28
CA GLN A 433 -17.42 -28.86 -5.79
C GLN A 433 -17.81 -30.11 -6.59
N GLN A 434 -18.91 -30.07 -7.36
CA GLN A 434 -19.39 -31.21 -8.16
C GLN A 434 -18.83 -31.23 -9.59
N SER A 435 -18.19 -30.15 -10.05
CA SER A 435 -17.59 -30.06 -11.38
C SER A 435 -16.27 -30.85 -11.52
N SER A 436 -16.10 -31.47 -12.70
CA SER A 436 -14.85 -32.11 -13.14
C SER A 436 -13.81 -31.06 -13.59
N PHE A 437 -12.53 -31.41 -13.54
CA PHE A 437 -11.47 -30.60 -14.15
C PHE A 437 -11.66 -30.56 -15.67
N LEU A 438 -11.40 -29.39 -16.27
CA LEU A 438 -11.49 -29.17 -17.71
C LEU A 438 -10.16 -28.62 -18.26
N PRO A 439 -9.78 -28.95 -19.50
CA PRO A 439 -8.65 -28.30 -20.16
C PRO A 439 -8.86 -26.79 -20.31
N ILE A 440 -7.78 -26.03 -20.21
CA ILE A 440 -7.85 -24.56 -20.40
C ILE A 440 -7.88 -24.25 -21.90
N SER A 441 -8.98 -23.66 -22.35
CA SER A 441 -9.10 -23.12 -23.71
C SER A 441 -8.41 -21.76 -23.77
N THR A 442 -7.33 -21.65 -24.55
CA THR A 442 -6.58 -20.40 -24.69
C THR A 442 -6.69 -19.82 -26.10
N ILE A 443 -6.32 -18.55 -26.24
CA ILE A 443 -6.11 -17.85 -27.50
C ILE A 443 -4.70 -17.25 -27.46
N PHE A 444 -4.01 -17.26 -28.59
CA PHE A 444 -2.78 -16.51 -28.77
C PHE A 444 -3.03 -15.36 -29.74
N SER A 445 -2.53 -14.17 -29.40
CA SER A 445 -2.58 -12.99 -30.25
C SER A 445 -1.26 -12.21 -30.18
N LYS A 446 -0.92 -11.56 -31.30
CA LYS A 446 0.28 -10.74 -31.45
C LYS A 446 0.05 -9.63 -32.48
N TYR A 447 0.25 -8.38 -32.06
CA TYR A 447 0.16 -7.14 -32.83
C TYR A 447 -1.21 -6.98 -33.53
N ILE A 448 -2.31 -7.21 -32.81
CA ILE A 448 -3.69 -7.09 -33.29
C ILE A 448 -4.45 -6.05 -32.45
N CYS A 449 -4.67 -4.88 -33.03
CA CYS A 449 -5.39 -3.81 -32.35
C CYS A 449 -6.85 -4.17 -32.01
N GLY A 450 -7.27 -3.85 -30.79
CA GLY A 450 -8.63 -4.03 -30.26
C GLY A 450 -8.92 -5.45 -29.79
N ASP A 451 -7.91 -6.26 -29.52
CA ASP A 451 -8.06 -7.63 -29.04
C ASP A 451 -8.01 -7.77 -27.51
N GLY A 452 -7.81 -6.66 -26.79
CA GLY A 452 -7.71 -6.63 -25.34
C GLY A 452 -6.37 -7.14 -24.81
N ILE A 453 -5.32 -7.14 -25.64
CA ILE A 453 -3.93 -7.45 -25.30
C ILE A 453 -3.08 -6.26 -25.75
N LEU A 454 -2.18 -5.77 -24.90
CA LEU A 454 -1.29 -4.68 -25.25
C LEU A 454 0.12 -5.20 -25.55
N ASP A 455 0.46 -5.29 -26.84
CA ASP A 455 1.78 -5.67 -27.27
C ASP A 455 2.79 -4.50 -27.27
N PRO A 456 4.11 -4.76 -27.14
CA PRO A 456 5.11 -3.70 -27.00
C PRO A 456 5.13 -2.67 -28.14
N LYS A 457 4.82 -3.07 -29.38
CA LYS A 457 4.79 -2.16 -30.53
C LYS A 457 3.50 -1.34 -30.61
N GLU A 458 2.43 -1.82 -30.00
CA GLU A 458 1.13 -1.14 -30.02
C GLU A 458 1.09 0.07 -29.09
N LYS A 459 1.97 0.10 -28.09
CA LYS A 459 2.17 1.25 -27.20
C LYS A 459 2.90 2.42 -27.87
N ASP A 460 3.73 2.14 -28.88
CA ASP A 460 4.61 3.13 -29.51
C ASP A 460 3.90 3.78 -30.71
N ASN A 461 3.62 5.08 -30.58
CA ASN A 461 2.93 5.90 -31.58
C ASN A 461 3.71 6.10 -32.89
N THR A 462 4.96 5.63 -32.96
CA THR A 462 5.78 5.68 -34.18
C THR A 462 5.68 4.40 -35.02
N THR A 463 5.08 3.33 -34.49
CA THR A 463 4.97 2.06 -35.23
C THR A 463 3.63 1.95 -35.96
N ILE A 464 3.59 1.14 -37.03
CA ILE A 464 2.36 0.82 -37.76
C ILE A 464 1.35 0.00 -36.94
N TYR A 465 1.79 -0.52 -35.79
CA TYR A 465 0.97 -1.33 -34.89
C TYR A 465 0.36 -0.49 -33.77
N TYR A 466 0.64 0.82 -33.70
CA TYR A 466 0.12 1.68 -32.63
C TYR A 466 -1.40 1.53 -32.46
N CYS A 467 -1.82 1.11 -31.27
CA CYS A 467 -3.23 0.91 -30.94
C CYS A 467 -3.59 1.62 -29.64
N PRO A 468 -4.23 2.81 -29.72
CA PRO A 468 -4.68 3.51 -28.53
C PRO A 468 -5.85 2.80 -27.81
N MET A 469 -6.54 1.86 -28.48
CA MET A 469 -7.66 1.11 -27.89
C MET A 469 -7.21 0.07 -26.86
N ASP A 470 -6.04 -0.55 -27.06
CA ASP A 470 -5.52 -1.56 -26.12
C ASP A 470 -4.72 -0.93 -24.97
N ILE A 471 -4.57 0.41 -24.92
CA ILE A 471 -3.91 1.09 -23.81
C ILE A 471 -4.72 0.86 -22.52
N GLY A 472 -4.12 0.13 -21.57
CA GLY A 472 -4.77 -0.31 -20.33
C GLY A 472 -5.31 -1.75 -20.37
N SER A 473 -5.01 -2.49 -21.44
CA SER A 473 -5.22 -3.94 -21.51
C SER A 473 -4.01 -4.71 -20.99
N ILE A 474 -4.17 -6.02 -20.75
CA ILE A 474 -3.12 -6.89 -20.21
C ILE A 474 -1.86 -6.85 -21.07
N GLN A 475 -0.70 -6.68 -20.43
CA GLN A 475 0.60 -6.74 -21.08
C GLN A 475 1.27 -8.10 -20.90
N ARG A 476 1.93 -8.58 -21.95
CA ARG A 476 2.71 -9.83 -21.88
C ARG A 476 3.93 -9.66 -20.98
N ASP A 477 4.08 -10.54 -19.98
CA ASP A 477 5.26 -10.64 -19.11
C ASP A 477 5.62 -9.32 -18.38
N GLN A 478 4.66 -8.41 -18.17
CA GLN A 478 4.82 -7.14 -17.44
C GLN A 478 3.72 -6.98 -16.38
N VAL A 479 4.09 -6.32 -15.28
CA VAL A 479 3.19 -5.99 -14.16
C VAL A 479 2.90 -4.49 -14.27
N SER A 480 1.64 -4.09 -14.39
CA SER A 480 1.29 -2.70 -14.71
C SER A 480 -0.07 -2.32 -14.15
N CYS A 481 -0.06 -1.42 -13.17
CA CYS A 481 -1.28 -0.95 -12.55
C CYS A 481 -2.24 -0.27 -13.55
N GLY A 482 -3.50 -0.67 -13.49
CA GLY A 482 -4.59 -0.28 -14.37
C GLY A 482 -4.80 -1.19 -15.59
N ASP A 483 -4.26 -2.40 -15.60
CA ASP A 483 -4.43 -3.38 -16.69
C ASP A 483 -5.62 -4.35 -16.46
N GLY A 484 -6.34 -4.18 -15.34
CA GLY A 484 -7.50 -4.97 -14.97
C GLY A 484 -7.15 -6.32 -14.35
N VAL A 485 -5.88 -6.56 -14.02
CA VAL A 485 -5.40 -7.80 -13.42
C VAL A 485 -4.55 -7.50 -12.20
N CYS A 486 -4.94 -8.02 -11.04
CA CYS A 486 -4.14 -7.86 -9.83
C CYS A 486 -2.91 -8.78 -9.84
N ASN A 487 -1.79 -8.27 -10.34
CA ASN A 487 -0.48 -8.94 -10.29
C ASN A 487 0.62 -8.09 -9.62
N GLU A 488 0.25 -6.90 -9.14
CA GLU A 488 1.07 -5.96 -8.38
C GLU A 488 1.06 -6.23 -6.87
N VAL A 489 1.84 -5.43 -6.13
CA VAL A 489 1.62 -5.25 -4.70
C VAL A 489 0.30 -4.49 -4.51
N ALA A 490 -0.70 -5.15 -3.91
CA ALA A 490 -2.05 -4.62 -3.79
C ALA A 490 -2.13 -3.20 -3.18
N SER A 491 -1.28 -2.88 -2.20
CA SER A 491 -1.24 -1.54 -1.60
C SER A 491 -0.75 -0.45 -2.54
N GLU A 492 0.04 -0.80 -3.57
CA GLU A 492 0.56 0.14 -4.57
C GLU A 492 -0.35 0.26 -5.79
N CYS A 493 -1.11 -0.78 -6.13
CA CYS A 493 -2.11 -0.75 -7.18
C CYS A 493 -3.52 -1.06 -6.68
N LEU A 494 -4.13 -0.08 -6.03
CA LEU A 494 -5.53 -0.19 -5.60
C LEU A 494 -6.48 -0.48 -6.77
N ARG A 495 -6.18 0.05 -7.96
CA ARG A 495 -7.08 0.04 -9.12
C ARG A 495 -7.44 -1.37 -9.57
N ASP A 496 -6.47 -2.28 -9.59
CA ASP A 496 -6.69 -3.66 -10.01
C ASP A 496 -6.85 -4.60 -8.81
N CYS A 497 -6.21 -4.28 -7.68
CA CYS A 497 -6.17 -5.15 -6.50
C CYS A 497 -7.17 -4.81 -5.38
N TYR A 498 -8.16 -3.94 -5.62
CA TYR A 498 -9.13 -3.55 -4.59
C TYR A 498 -9.86 -4.74 -3.94
N ARG A 499 -10.06 -5.85 -4.67
CA ARG A 499 -10.69 -7.08 -4.16
C ARG A 499 -9.80 -7.87 -3.19
N GLU A 500 -8.47 -7.76 -3.31
CA GLU A 500 -7.55 -8.37 -2.35
C GLU A 500 -7.47 -7.58 -1.03
N LEU A 501 -7.77 -6.28 -1.09
CA LEU A 501 -7.74 -5.35 0.04
C LEU A 501 -9.08 -5.21 0.76
N SER A 502 -10.13 -5.77 0.17
CA SER A 502 -11.47 -5.79 0.74
C SER A 502 -11.90 -7.24 0.99
N SER A 503 -12.97 -7.40 1.76
CA SER A 503 -13.53 -8.73 2.01
C SER A 503 -15.03 -8.65 1.85
N SER A 504 -15.55 -9.44 0.92
CA SER A 504 -16.99 -9.57 0.66
C SER A 504 -17.49 -10.80 1.38
N CYS A 505 -18.32 -10.59 2.41
CA CYS A 505 -18.81 -11.68 3.25
C CYS A 505 -20.35 -11.75 3.25
N PRO A 506 -20.95 -12.94 3.42
CA PRO A 506 -22.40 -13.07 3.47
C PRO A 506 -23.01 -12.20 4.58
N SER A 507 -24.10 -11.48 4.29
CA SER A 507 -24.78 -10.62 5.28
C SER A 507 -25.52 -11.40 6.36
N GLN A 508 -25.56 -12.73 6.29
CA GLN A 508 -26.18 -13.60 7.28
C GLN A 508 -25.25 -14.76 7.64
N VAL A 509 -25.18 -15.04 8.94
CA VAL A 509 -24.51 -16.22 9.47
C VAL A 509 -25.25 -17.48 9.01
N ARG A 510 -24.52 -18.49 8.54
CA ARG A 510 -25.13 -19.79 8.23
C ARG A 510 -25.63 -20.46 9.51
N PRO A 511 -26.80 -21.14 9.51
CA PRO A 511 -27.31 -21.80 10.71
C PRO A 511 -26.27 -22.75 11.30
N ILE A 512 -26.00 -22.64 12.60
CA ILE A 512 -25.10 -23.56 13.31
C ILE A 512 -25.86 -24.88 13.49
N PRO A 513 -25.31 -26.02 13.04
CA PRO A 513 -25.93 -27.30 13.30
C PRO A 513 -26.05 -27.55 14.81
N LEU A 514 -27.25 -27.87 15.30
CA LEU A 514 -27.47 -28.42 16.62
C LEU A 514 -26.59 -29.67 16.75
N GLY A 515 -25.67 -29.68 17.72
CA GLY A 515 -24.65 -30.73 17.86
C GLY A 515 -25.24 -32.14 17.99
N GLU A 516 -24.38 -33.17 17.95
CA GLU A 516 -24.74 -34.60 17.86
C GLU A 516 -25.77 -35.11 18.90
N ASN A 517 -25.99 -34.36 19.98
CA ASN A 517 -27.00 -34.66 21.01
C ASN A 517 -28.45 -34.35 20.58
N PHE A 518 -28.66 -33.59 19.51
CA PHE A 518 -29.99 -33.35 18.95
C PHE A 518 -30.30 -34.39 17.87
N LYS A 519 -31.29 -35.25 18.12
CA LYS A 519 -31.77 -36.21 17.13
C LYS A 519 -32.51 -35.46 16.02
N LEU A 520 -31.88 -35.30 14.86
CA LEU A 520 -32.42 -34.65 13.64
C LEU A 520 -33.56 -35.46 12.96
N ASN A 521 -34.28 -36.28 13.72
CA ASN A 521 -35.24 -37.25 13.20
C ASN A 521 -36.67 -36.70 13.15
N ASP A 522 -36.94 -35.56 13.77
CA ASP A 522 -38.22 -34.87 13.68
C ASP A 522 -38.10 -33.54 12.92
N PHE A 523 -39.20 -33.17 12.27
CA PHE A 523 -39.29 -31.96 11.46
C PHE A 523 -39.02 -30.69 12.29
N THR A 524 -39.41 -30.69 13.57
CA THR A 524 -39.19 -29.57 14.49
C THR A 524 -37.70 -29.33 14.74
N SER A 525 -36.91 -30.38 14.93
CA SER A 525 -35.46 -30.32 15.13
C SER A 525 -34.74 -29.93 13.86
N GLN A 526 -35.20 -30.40 12.70
CA GLN A 526 -34.69 -29.95 11.39
C GLN A 526 -34.99 -28.47 11.13
N LEU A 527 -36.17 -27.99 11.52
CA LEU A 527 -36.53 -26.57 11.43
C LEU A 527 -35.69 -25.72 12.39
N LEU A 528 -35.48 -26.17 13.64
CA LEU A 528 -34.62 -25.48 14.62
C LEU A 528 -33.16 -25.44 14.16
N ASN A 529 -32.67 -26.50 13.51
CA ASN A 529 -31.33 -26.57 12.93
C ASN A 529 -31.10 -25.59 11.76
N ASN A 530 -32.19 -25.12 11.12
CA ASN A 530 -32.15 -24.21 9.98
C ASN A 530 -32.56 -22.77 10.35
N GLN A 531 -32.65 -22.43 11.64
CA GLN A 531 -33.00 -21.06 12.05
C GLN A 531 -31.80 -20.12 11.96
N TYR A 532 -31.98 -19.05 11.18
CA TYR A 532 -31.06 -17.93 11.15
C TYR A 532 -31.27 -17.04 12.37
N MET A 533 -30.19 -16.69 13.05
CA MET A 533 -30.22 -15.66 14.08
C MET A 533 -30.04 -14.27 13.44
N PRO A 534 -30.88 -13.29 13.79
CA PRO A 534 -30.81 -11.95 13.22
C PRO A 534 -29.59 -11.17 13.73
N SER A 535 -29.14 -10.16 12.96
CA SER A 535 -28.16 -9.18 13.43
C SER A 535 -28.77 -8.25 14.47
N LEU A 536 -27.93 -7.68 15.34
CA LEU A 536 -28.35 -6.68 16.34
C LEU A 536 -29.03 -5.47 15.65
N PRO A 537 -30.25 -5.08 16.04
CA PRO A 537 -30.93 -3.90 15.49
C PRO A 537 -30.07 -2.63 15.57
N GLY A 538 -30.04 -1.86 14.48
CA GLY A 538 -29.28 -0.61 14.37
C GLY A 538 -27.76 -0.77 14.17
N LEU A 539 -27.22 -1.99 14.19
CA LEU A 539 -25.78 -2.19 13.99
C LEU A 539 -25.30 -1.71 12.60
N VAL A 540 -26.18 -1.77 11.59
CA VAL A 540 -25.89 -1.33 10.21
C VAL A 540 -25.48 0.14 10.12
N HIS A 541 -25.94 0.99 11.03
CA HIS A 541 -25.53 2.41 11.10
C HIS A 541 -24.01 2.57 11.26
N MET A 542 -23.34 1.59 11.90
CA MET A 542 -21.89 1.60 12.03
C MET A 542 -21.18 1.36 10.68
N ALA A 543 -21.83 0.79 9.68
CA ALA A 543 -21.21 0.48 8.39
C ALA A 543 -21.11 1.69 7.45
N HIS A 544 -21.78 2.79 7.77
CA HIS A 544 -21.87 3.99 6.95
C HIS A 544 -20.89 5.07 7.40
N GLY A 545 -20.46 5.91 6.45
CA GLY A 545 -19.76 7.15 6.78
C GLY A 545 -20.74 8.29 7.09
N ILE A 546 -20.23 9.36 7.68
CA ILE A 546 -21.01 10.49 8.19
C ILE A 546 -20.49 11.77 7.55
N ASP A 547 -21.40 12.63 7.15
CA ASP A 547 -21.09 13.94 6.62
C ASP A 547 -20.62 14.92 7.70
N PHE A 548 -19.57 15.68 7.40
CA PHE A 548 -18.95 16.61 8.35
C PHE A 548 -19.89 17.71 8.85
N LEU A 549 -20.64 18.33 7.93
CA LEU A 549 -21.43 19.53 8.21
C LEU A 549 -22.78 19.19 8.82
N THR A 550 -23.41 18.12 8.32
CA THR A 550 -24.76 17.72 8.74
C THR A 550 -24.75 16.74 9.90
N GLY A 551 -23.68 15.96 10.08
CA GLY A 551 -23.64 14.85 11.03
C GLY A 551 -24.57 13.69 10.64
N GLU A 552 -25.07 13.67 9.41
CA GLU A 552 -25.98 12.64 8.90
C GLU A 552 -25.19 11.52 8.18
N GLU A 553 -25.70 10.30 8.27
CA GLU A 553 -25.12 9.12 7.61
C GLU A 553 -25.26 9.20 6.09
N ARG A 554 -24.25 8.72 5.37
CA ARG A 554 -24.24 8.58 3.92
C ARG A 554 -24.69 7.17 3.51
N PRO A 555 -25.43 7.02 2.40
CA PRO A 555 -26.04 5.75 2.03
C PRO A 555 -25.03 4.67 1.60
N PHE A 556 -23.80 5.04 1.23
CA PHE A 556 -22.78 4.08 0.80
C PHE A 556 -22.13 3.36 1.99
N TYR A 557 -21.86 2.07 1.82
CA TYR A 557 -21.16 1.27 2.83
C TYR A 557 -19.66 1.59 2.81
N LEU A 558 -19.17 2.10 3.94
CA LEU A 558 -17.75 2.29 4.20
C LEU A 558 -17.11 0.98 4.68
N PHE A 559 -17.80 0.25 5.55
CA PHE A 559 -17.32 -1.00 6.13
C PHE A 559 -18.17 -2.18 5.70
N ASP A 560 -17.55 -3.35 5.54
CA ASP A 560 -18.30 -4.57 5.29
C ASP A 560 -19.07 -5.00 6.54
N PHE A 561 -20.32 -5.40 6.33
CA PHE A 561 -21.26 -5.82 7.38
C PHE A 561 -21.46 -7.35 7.43
N GLY A 562 -20.69 -8.10 6.64
CA GLY A 562 -20.83 -9.54 6.47
C GLY A 562 -20.12 -10.40 7.52
N TYR A 563 -20.46 -11.69 7.51
CA TYR A 563 -19.95 -12.73 8.42
C TYR A 563 -19.06 -13.72 7.64
N CYS A 564 -17.75 -13.54 7.71
CA CYS A 564 -16.80 -14.23 6.82
C CYS A 564 -16.54 -15.71 7.16
N ASP A 565 -16.70 -16.10 8.42
CA ASP A 565 -16.58 -17.50 8.85
C ASP A 565 -17.56 -17.80 9.99
N ASN A 566 -17.80 -19.10 10.24
CA ASN A 566 -18.72 -19.55 11.28
C ASN A 566 -18.16 -19.41 12.72
N SER A 567 -16.94 -18.89 12.88
CA SER A 567 -16.20 -18.85 14.16
C SER A 567 -15.89 -17.44 14.67
N SER A 568 -16.08 -16.40 13.85
CA SER A 568 -15.62 -15.04 14.11
C SER A 568 -16.69 -14.13 14.68
N TYR A 569 -17.96 -14.50 14.68
CA TYR A 569 -19.02 -13.65 15.25
C TYR A 569 -19.29 -13.98 16.73
N SER A 570 -19.79 -12.99 17.45
CA SER A 570 -20.27 -13.16 18.81
C SER A 570 -21.80 -13.22 18.83
N THR A 571 -22.34 -13.95 19.79
CA THR A 571 -23.77 -14.08 19.99
C THR A 571 -24.13 -13.43 21.32
N ILE A 572 -25.05 -12.47 21.29
CA ILE A 572 -25.51 -11.75 22.48
C ILE A 572 -26.97 -12.11 22.76
N GLN A 573 -27.26 -12.35 24.04
CA GLN A 573 -28.62 -12.63 24.50
C GLN A 573 -29.26 -11.33 24.98
N ASP A 574 -30.39 -10.99 24.37
CA ASP A 574 -31.27 -9.93 24.80
C ASP A 574 -32.39 -10.54 25.65
N THR A 575 -32.16 -10.55 26.97
CA THR A 575 -33.12 -11.09 27.94
C THR A 575 -34.39 -10.25 28.02
N TYR A 576 -34.32 -8.95 27.72
CA TYR A 576 -35.46 -8.05 27.72
C TYR A 576 -36.44 -8.37 26.59
N ARG A 577 -35.93 -8.68 25.39
CA ARG A 577 -36.75 -9.06 24.22
C ARG A 577 -36.94 -10.57 24.06
N GLY A 578 -36.29 -11.37 24.91
CA GLY A 578 -36.28 -12.84 24.80
C GLY A 578 -35.68 -13.33 23.48
N ARG A 579 -34.67 -12.63 22.95
CA ARG A 579 -34.06 -12.89 21.64
C ARG A 579 -32.55 -13.02 21.74
N VAL A 580 -31.96 -13.56 20.68
CA VAL A 580 -30.53 -13.73 20.52
C VAL A 580 -30.11 -13.09 19.20
N TYR A 581 -29.03 -12.33 19.21
CA TYR A 581 -28.51 -11.62 18.05
C TYR A 581 -27.06 -12.00 17.76
N ASN A 582 -26.71 -11.98 16.47
CA ASN A 582 -25.34 -12.14 16.01
C ASN A 582 -24.67 -10.78 15.76
N VAL A 583 -23.42 -10.65 16.19
CA VAL A 583 -22.60 -9.45 16.05
C VAL A 583 -21.27 -9.85 15.39
N PRO A 584 -20.91 -9.27 14.24
CA PRO A 584 -19.63 -9.55 13.59
C PRO A 584 -18.43 -9.28 14.52
N ASN A 585 -17.30 -9.97 14.33
CA ASN A 585 -16.08 -9.79 15.14
C ASN A 585 -15.58 -8.34 15.17
N ASP A 586 -15.92 -7.59 14.13
CA ASP A 586 -15.52 -6.20 13.95
C ASP A 586 -16.11 -5.28 15.02
N TYR A 587 -17.09 -5.77 15.79
CA TYR A 587 -17.81 -5.03 16.80
C TYR A 587 -17.88 -5.78 18.13
N TYR A 588 -17.82 -5.02 19.21
CA TYR A 588 -18.32 -5.40 20.52
C TYR A 588 -19.66 -4.73 20.75
N ALA A 589 -20.66 -5.47 21.23
CA ALA A 589 -21.96 -4.91 21.53
C ALA A 589 -22.52 -5.40 22.87
N GLU A 590 -23.24 -4.52 23.55
CA GLU A 590 -23.84 -4.75 24.85
C GLU A 590 -25.30 -4.26 24.83
N ILE A 591 -26.22 -5.09 25.34
CA ILE A 591 -27.64 -4.76 25.44
C ILE A 591 -27.88 -3.95 26.71
N GLN A 592 -28.38 -2.72 26.58
CA GLN A 592 -28.64 -1.81 27.71
C GLN A 592 -29.98 -1.07 27.51
N PRO A 593 -31.13 -1.79 27.60
CA PRO A 593 -32.44 -1.19 27.42
C PRO A 593 -32.77 -0.29 28.61
N GLN A 594 -32.89 1.01 28.36
CA GLN A 594 -33.31 2.01 29.35
C GLN A 594 -34.09 3.11 28.64
N CYS A 595 -35.38 3.22 28.92
CA CYS A 595 -36.25 4.25 28.35
C CYS A 595 -37.07 4.88 29.48
N SER A 596 -36.38 5.72 30.26
CA SER A 596 -36.99 6.58 31.29
C SER A 596 -37.32 7.94 30.67
N PHE A 597 -38.39 8.57 31.16
CA PHE A 597 -38.75 9.92 30.76
C PHE A 597 -37.90 10.96 31.52
N ASP A 598 -36.59 10.88 31.35
CA ASP A 598 -35.63 11.79 31.96
C ASP A 598 -35.21 12.87 30.95
N MET A 599 -35.48 14.13 31.29
CA MET A 599 -35.15 15.28 30.44
C MET A 599 -33.81 15.89 30.82
N SER A 600 -33.01 16.20 29.81
CA SER A 600 -31.81 17.05 29.94
C SER A 600 -31.99 18.32 29.13
N SER A 601 -31.76 19.48 29.75
CA SER A 601 -31.86 20.79 29.10
C SER A 601 -30.54 21.55 29.18
N SER A 602 -30.10 22.10 28.05
CA SER A 602 -28.88 22.92 27.93
C SER A 602 -29.19 24.22 27.20
N THR A 603 -28.58 25.33 27.64
CA THR A 603 -28.81 26.66 27.08
C THR A 603 -27.53 27.22 26.48
N PHE A 604 -27.66 27.85 25.31
CA PHE A 604 -26.58 28.36 24.47
C PHE A 604 -26.89 29.79 24.06
N THR A 605 -25.85 30.59 23.84
CA THR A 605 -25.98 32.00 23.45
C THR A 605 -26.16 32.20 21.95
N SER A 606 -25.72 31.23 21.14
CA SER A 606 -25.74 31.30 19.67
C SER A 606 -25.80 29.93 19.02
N GLU A 607 -26.18 29.87 17.74
CA GLU A 607 -26.20 28.62 16.97
C GLU A 607 -24.78 28.06 16.78
N SER A 608 -23.77 28.92 16.64
CA SER A 608 -22.37 28.51 16.57
C SER A 608 -21.88 27.83 17.86
N GLU A 609 -22.33 28.30 19.03
CA GLU A 609 -22.01 27.64 20.31
C GLU A 609 -22.71 26.28 20.41
N TYR A 610 -23.96 26.21 19.95
CA TYR A 610 -24.72 24.97 19.90
C TYR A 610 -24.10 23.91 18.97
N SER A 611 -23.64 24.30 17.77
CA SER A 611 -22.95 23.38 16.85
C SER A 611 -21.59 22.94 17.39
N GLN A 612 -20.86 23.84 18.05
CA GLN A 612 -19.58 23.53 18.68
C GLN A 612 -19.73 22.54 19.83
N GLU A 613 -20.81 22.62 20.61
CA GLU A 613 -21.10 21.65 21.67
C GLU A 613 -21.33 20.24 21.08
N LYS A 614 -22.11 20.12 20.00
CA LYS A 614 -22.29 18.82 19.30
C LYS A 614 -20.96 18.23 18.82
N SER A 615 -20.09 19.09 18.28
CA SER A 615 -18.74 18.70 17.86
C SER A 615 -17.95 18.11 19.03
N THR A 616 -17.98 18.77 20.18
CA THR A 616 -17.32 18.34 21.42
C THR A 616 -17.91 17.04 21.98
N GLU A 617 -19.24 16.94 22.09
CA GLU A 617 -19.93 15.73 22.57
C GLU A 617 -19.64 14.51 21.70
N SER A 618 -19.48 14.70 20.38
CA SER A 618 -19.15 13.63 19.44
C SER A 618 -17.69 13.16 19.49
N GLY A 619 -16.85 13.76 20.35
CA GLY A 619 -15.42 13.45 20.44
C GLY A 619 -14.60 13.92 19.23
N LEU A 620 -15.21 14.60 18.26
CA LEU A 620 -14.55 15.04 17.03
C LEU A 620 -13.37 15.98 17.32
N SER A 621 -13.50 16.86 18.32
CA SER A 621 -12.43 17.76 18.75
C SER A 621 -11.20 17.01 19.27
N ALA A 622 -11.38 15.86 19.92
CA ALA A 622 -10.29 14.99 20.35
C ALA A 622 -9.73 14.14 19.20
N SER A 623 -10.59 13.62 18.32
CA SER A 623 -10.14 12.86 17.14
C SER A 623 -9.28 13.72 16.20
N ALA A 624 -9.59 15.01 16.09
CA ALA A 624 -8.77 15.97 15.35
C ALA A 624 -7.38 16.23 15.98
N SER A 625 -7.22 16.08 17.29
CA SER A 625 -5.92 16.25 17.97
C SER A 625 -5.06 14.98 17.96
N VAL A 626 -5.68 13.80 17.89
CA VAL A 626 -5.01 12.49 17.89
C VAL A 626 -4.61 12.01 16.49
N GLY A 627 -5.34 12.42 15.44
CA GLY A 627 -5.17 11.91 14.07
C GLY A 627 -3.79 12.09 13.40
N GLY A 628 -2.87 12.88 13.98
CA GLY A 628 -1.46 12.95 13.57
C GLY A 628 -1.19 13.37 12.11
N GLY A 629 -2.21 13.70 11.33
CA GLY A 629 -2.13 14.02 9.90
C GLY A 629 -2.67 15.42 9.66
N ILE A 630 -1.76 16.38 9.53
CA ILE A 630 -2.01 17.78 9.16
C ILE A 630 -2.73 18.58 10.27
N GLY A 631 -1.98 19.41 11.01
CA GLY A 631 -2.50 20.41 11.96
C GLY A 631 -3.38 21.51 11.36
N ALA A 632 -3.97 21.30 10.17
CA ALA A 632 -4.84 22.23 9.46
C ALA A 632 -6.32 22.11 9.85
N PHE A 633 -6.74 21.09 10.60
CA PHE A 633 -8.17 20.82 10.82
C PHE A 633 -8.83 21.66 11.92
N SER A 634 -8.08 22.36 12.80
CA SER A 634 -8.67 23.15 13.89
C SER A 634 -9.63 24.25 13.40
N GLY A 635 -9.36 24.87 12.25
CA GLY A 635 -10.24 25.88 11.64
C GLY A 635 -11.56 25.30 11.13
N SER A 636 -11.54 24.11 10.54
CA SER A 636 -12.72 23.44 9.99
C SER A 636 -13.63 22.79 11.04
N ILE A 637 -13.12 22.44 12.23
CA ILE A 637 -13.94 21.87 13.32
C ILE A 637 -15.11 22.79 13.70
N SER A 638 -14.92 24.11 13.58
CA SER A 638 -15.98 25.10 13.83
C SER A 638 -17.19 24.96 12.89
N ALA A 639 -16.98 24.40 11.68
CA ALA A 639 -18.04 24.14 10.73
C ALA A 639 -18.72 22.77 10.95
N ALA A 640 -18.16 21.90 11.79
CA ALA A 640 -18.76 20.59 12.06
C ALA A 640 -20.15 20.75 12.67
N TYR A 641 -21.11 19.93 12.21
CA TYR A 641 -22.51 19.97 12.64
C TYR A 641 -23.24 21.32 12.43
N SER A 642 -22.63 22.31 11.76
CA SER A 642 -23.26 23.61 11.47
C SER A 642 -24.49 23.48 10.57
N GLU A 643 -24.58 22.42 9.77
CA GLU A 643 -25.72 22.13 8.92
C GLU A 643 -26.53 20.94 9.44
N SER A 644 -26.41 20.53 10.71
CA SER A 644 -27.26 19.47 11.26
C SER A 644 -28.74 19.88 11.26
N LYS A 645 -29.68 18.90 11.21
CA LYS A 645 -31.13 19.19 11.26
C LYS A 645 -31.50 20.13 12.41
N SER A 646 -30.95 19.87 13.59
CA SER A 646 -31.11 20.70 14.78
C SER A 646 -30.44 22.06 14.69
N SER A 647 -29.27 22.17 14.05
CA SER A 647 -28.56 23.45 13.87
C SER A 647 -29.31 24.36 12.89
N ARG A 648 -29.81 23.80 11.78
CA ARG A 648 -30.67 24.52 10.83
C ARG A 648 -31.97 24.99 11.48
N GLU A 649 -32.58 24.15 12.31
CA GLU A 649 -33.79 24.51 13.06
C GLU A 649 -33.52 25.62 14.09
N ALA A 650 -32.42 25.51 14.85
CA ALA A 650 -31.98 26.56 15.77
C ALA A 650 -31.75 27.88 15.05
N ARG A 651 -31.07 27.86 13.90
CA ARG A 651 -30.85 29.04 13.05
C ARG A 651 -32.15 29.65 12.55
N SER A 652 -33.11 28.82 12.12
CA SER A 652 -34.43 29.28 11.68
C SER A 652 -35.21 29.97 12.81
N LEU A 653 -35.20 29.39 14.02
CA LEU A 653 -35.81 30.01 15.18
C LEU A 653 -35.12 31.32 15.56
N SER A 654 -33.79 31.38 15.49
CA SER A 654 -33.01 32.60 15.76
C SER A 654 -33.26 33.72 14.75
N GLN A 655 -33.65 33.40 13.52
CA GLN A 655 -34.11 34.41 12.54
C GLN A 655 -35.47 35.01 12.93
N SER A 656 -36.34 34.23 13.56
CA SER A 656 -37.65 34.70 14.03
C SER A 656 -37.57 35.53 15.32
N ARG A 657 -36.56 35.28 16.16
CA ARG A 657 -36.40 35.89 17.48
C ARG A 657 -34.94 35.87 17.90
N ASP A 658 -34.37 37.05 18.20
CA ASP A 658 -32.99 37.17 18.69
C ASP A 658 -32.93 36.90 20.20
N GLY A 659 -32.09 35.95 20.63
CA GLY A 659 -32.22 35.35 21.95
C GLY A 659 -31.29 34.16 22.22
N SER A 660 -31.40 33.57 23.42
CA SER A 660 -30.70 32.35 23.81
C SER A 660 -31.44 31.11 23.31
N ILE A 661 -30.68 30.08 22.90
CA ILE A 661 -31.20 28.81 22.43
C ILE A 661 -31.20 27.82 23.60
N THR A 662 -32.33 27.19 23.90
CA THR A 662 -32.41 26.08 24.86
C THR A 662 -32.80 24.80 24.13
N SER A 663 -31.93 23.79 24.19
CA SER A 663 -32.23 22.43 23.74
C SER A 663 -32.73 21.60 24.92
N THR A 664 -33.81 20.85 24.73
CA THR A 664 -34.32 19.89 25.71
C THR A 664 -34.52 18.54 25.05
N VAL A 665 -33.98 17.50 25.69
CA VAL A 665 -33.81 16.17 25.12
C VAL A 665 -34.34 15.11 26.08
N VAL A 666 -35.04 14.11 25.54
CA VAL A 666 -35.27 12.80 26.20
C VAL A 666 -34.64 11.70 25.35
N SER A 667 -33.97 10.75 25.99
CA SER A 667 -33.28 9.63 25.34
C SER A 667 -33.80 8.28 25.83
N CYS A 668 -33.90 7.32 24.92
CA CYS A 668 -34.11 5.91 25.20
C CYS A 668 -32.94 5.12 24.62
N PHE A 669 -32.31 4.29 25.42
CA PHE A 669 -31.16 3.47 25.06
C PHE A 669 -31.60 2.04 24.80
N ALA A 670 -31.05 1.43 23.75
CA ALA A 670 -31.30 0.03 23.38
C ALA A 670 -30.04 -0.82 23.56
N SER A 671 -28.92 -0.38 22.99
CA SER A 671 -27.65 -1.11 23.04
C SER A 671 -26.47 -0.18 22.81
N LYS A 672 -25.30 -0.56 23.29
CA LYS A 672 -24.03 0.12 23.02
C LYS A 672 -23.17 -0.73 22.09
N VAL A 673 -22.55 -0.10 21.09
CA VAL A 673 -21.69 -0.74 20.11
C VAL A 673 -20.35 -0.02 20.04
N VAL A 674 -19.26 -0.80 20.00
CA VAL A 674 -17.89 -0.33 19.87
C VAL A 674 -17.22 -1.06 18.71
N ARG A 675 -16.55 -0.32 17.83
CA ARG A 675 -15.75 -0.90 16.76
C ARG A 675 -14.41 -1.42 17.31
N LYS A 676 -14.05 -2.65 16.94
CA LYS A 676 -12.80 -3.33 17.33
C LYS A 676 -11.74 -3.28 16.23
N GLN A 677 -12.15 -3.44 14.96
CA GLN A 677 -11.25 -3.46 13.81
C GLN A 677 -11.91 -2.86 12.57
N ILE A 678 -11.09 -2.56 11.56
CA ILE A 678 -11.50 -1.94 10.30
C ILE A 678 -11.50 -2.98 9.20
N LYS A 679 -12.65 -3.13 8.54
CA LYS A 679 -12.84 -3.99 7.38
C LYS A 679 -13.59 -3.20 6.31
N PHE A 680 -12.86 -2.73 5.30
CA PHE A 680 -13.46 -1.91 4.26
C PHE A 680 -14.42 -2.72 3.39
N HIS A 681 -15.53 -2.09 3.02
CA HIS A 681 -16.43 -2.65 2.01
C HIS A 681 -15.77 -2.61 0.63
N GLU A 682 -16.00 -3.62 -0.21
CA GLU A 682 -15.40 -3.72 -1.55
C GLU A 682 -15.70 -2.47 -2.40
N ALA A 683 -16.94 -1.98 -2.35
CA ALA A 683 -17.33 -0.77 -3.08
C ALA A 683 -16.50 0.47 -2.65
N PHE A 684 -16.20 0.63 -1.36
CA PHE A 684 -15.37 1.75 -0.89
C PHE A 684 -13.96 1.68 -1.47
N VAL A 685 -13.31 0.52 -1.39
CA VAL A 685 -11.94 0.34 -1.90
C VAL A 685 -11.90 0.47 -3.43
N ARG A 686 -12.90 -0.06 -4.12
CA ARG A 686 -13.06 0.09 -5.57
C ARG A 686 -13.21 1.57 -5.94
N ASP A 687 -14.13 2.28 -5.31
CA ASP A 687 -14.44 3.65 -5.69
C ASP A 687 -13.27 4.60 -5.37
N ILE A 688 -12.56 4.40 -4.24
CA ILE A 688 -11.37 5.21 -3.89
C ILE A 688 -10.18 4.89 -4.80
N SER A 689 -10.10 3.67 -5.34
CA SER A 689 -9.04 3.28 -6.29
C SER A 689 -9.10 4.05 -7.61
N MET A 690 -10.28 4.58 -7.96
CA MET A 690 -10.49 5.37 -9.18
C MET A 690 -10.17 6.86 -8.99
N VAL A 691 -9.86 7.28 -7.75
CA VAL A 691 -9.59 8.68 -7.42
C VAL A 691 -8.12 8.99 -7.68
N ASP A 692 -7.86 9.99 -8.52
CA ASP A 692 -6.51 10.44 -8.83
C ASP A 692 -6.29 11.95 -8.65
N THR A 693 -7.35 12.75 -8.74
CA THR A 693 -7.29 14.20 -8.63
C THR A 693 -7.96 14.73 -7.37
N LEU A 694 -7.58 15.95 -6.96
CA LEU A 694 -8.20 16.65 -5.84
C LEU A 694 -9.72 16.78 -6.01
N SER A 695 -10.20 17.07 -7.23
CA SER A 695 -11.64 17.20 -7.50
C SER A 695 -12.39 15.88 -7.33
N GLN A 696 -11.85 14.78 -7.85
CA GLN A 696 -12.44 13.45 -7.69
C GLN A 696 -12.48 13.05 -6.21
N MET A 697 -11.42 13.35 -5.44
CA MET A 697 -11.38 13.08 -4.01
C MET A 697 -12.45 13.88 -3.25
N LYS A 698 -12.72 15.13 -3.64
CA LYS A 698 -13.81 15.92 -3.05
C LYS A 698 -15.18 15.27 -3.28
N ASP A 699 -15.45 14.81 -4.50
CA ASP A 699 -16.73 14.16 -4.82
C ASP A 699 -16.85 12.79 -4.15
N PHE A 700 -15.73 12.09 -3.98
CA PHE A 700 -15.65 10.88 -3.17
C PHE A 700 -16.04 11.14 -1.71
N ILE A 701 -15.44 12.16 -1.07
CA ILE A 701 -15.74 12.55 0.31
C ILE A 701 -17.22 12.96 0.47
N LYS A 702 -17.81 13.66 -0.50
CA LYS A 702 -19.25 13.98 -0.46
C LYS A 702 -20.14 12.73 -0.49
N SER A 703 -19.71 11.69 -1.21
CA SER A 703 -20.47 10.46 -1.40
C SER A 703 -20.41 9.55 -0.17
N TYR A 704 -19.20 9.30 0.35
CA TYR A 704 -18.98 8.42 1.50
C TYR A 704 -19.04 9.11 2.86
N GLY A 705 -18.92 10.44 2.90
CA GLY A 705 -18.76 11.21 4.12
C GLY A 705 -17.28 11.40 4.47
N SER A 706 -17.03 12.07 5.58
CA SER A 706 -15.68 12.36 6.09
C SER A 706 -15.40 11.72 7.44
N LEU A 707 -16.45 11.34 8.17
CA LEU A 707 -16.38 10.80 9.52
C LEU A 707 -16.96 9.39 9.56
N PHE A 708 -16.68 8.63 10.60
CA PHE A 708 -17.32 7.34 10.86
C PHE A 708 -17.49 7.12 12.37
N PHE A 709 -18.45 6.25 12.76
CA PHE A 709 -18.64 5.89 14.16
C PHE A 709 -17.54 4.94 14.66
N GLN A 710 -16.83 5.37 15.71
CA GLN A 710 -16.00 4.49 16.52
C GLN A 710 -16.83 3.79 17.62
N THR A 711 -17.69 4.56 18.27
CA THR A 711 -18.63 4.05 19.29
C THR A 711 -20.00 4.68 19.09
N ALA A 712 -21.06 3.92 19.39
CA ALA A 712 -22.43 4.41 19.33
C ALA A 712 -23.29 3.75 20.41
N THR A 713 -24.08 4.56 21.10
CA THR A 713 -25.24 4.11 21.87
C THR A 713 -26.45 4.22 20.96
N LEU A 714 -26.97 3.07 20.56
CA LEU A 714 -28.13 2.91 19.73
C LEU A 714 -29.40 3.06 20.57
N GLY A 715 -30.38 3.78 20.04
CA GLY A 715 -31.62 4.04 20.72
C GLY A 715 -32.47 5.08 19.99
N GLY A 716 -33.16 5.92 20.76
CA GLY A 716 -34.03 6.97 20.25
C GLY A 716 -33.89 8.24 21.07
N LYS A 717 -34.00 9.38 20.41
CA LYS A 717 -33.92 10.70 21.02
C LYS A 717 -35.06 11.59 20.51
N LEU A 718 -35.75 12.28 21.42
CA LEU A 718 -36.66 13.37 21.10
C LEU A 718 -36.02 14.68 21.56
N GLU A 719 -35.98 15.68 20.68
CA GLU A 719 -35.38 17.00 20.96
C GLU A 719 -36.33 18.13 20.56
N VAL A 720 -36.48 19.13 21.43
CA VAL A 720 -37.16 20.40 21.09
C VAL A 720 -36.22 21.55 21.39
N LEU A 721 -36.05 22.41 20.39
CA LEU A 721 -35.29 23.64 20.48
C LEU A 721 -36.23 24.80 20.78
N SER A 722 -35.76 25.76 21.56
CA SER A 722 -36.49 26.99 21.83
C SER A 722 -35.55 28.18 21.80
N VAL A 723 -36.04 29.32 21.34
CA VAL A 723 -35.29 30.58 21.37
C VAL A 723 -36.04 31.58 22.23
N THR A 724 -35.44 31.97 23.35
CA THR A 724 -36.02 32.91 24.30
C THR A 724 -35.45 34.30 24.04
N SER A 725 -36.31 35.31 23.85
CA SER A 725 -35.88 36.68 23.52
C SER A 725 -34.85 37.22 24.52
N LYS A 726 -33.88 38.04 24.06
CA LYS A 726 -32.83 38.62 24.91
C LYS A 726 -33.33 39.31 26.19
N SER A 727 -34.47 39.99 26.14
CA SER A 727 -35.07 40.67 27.30
C SER A 727 -35.68 39.72 28.34
N ALA A 728 -36.21 38.58 27.90
CA ALA A 728 -36.72 37.54 28.80
C ALA A 728 -35.58 36.64 29.30
N ALA A 729 -34.61 36.33 28.44
CA ALA A 729 -33.44 35.53 28.80
C ALA A 729 -32.52 36.23 29.82
N SER A 730 -32.51 37.57 29.88
CA SER A 730 -31.75 38.32 30.89
C SER A 730 -32.48 38.47 32.23
N THR A 731 -33.78 38.19 32.27
CA THR A 731 -34.61 38.32 33.48
C THR A 731 -34.92 36.98 34.14
N MET A 732 -34.82 35.88 33.38
CA MET A 732 -35.00 34.50 33.88
C MET A 732 -33.64 33.83 34.05
N SER A 733 -33.47 33.08 35.14
CA SER A 733 -32.28 32.24 35.32
C SER A 733 -32.25 31.07 34.32
N SER A 734 -31.05 30.55 34.01
CA SER A 734 -30.91 29.36 33.16
C SER A 734 -31.69 28.14 33.68
N SER A 735 -31.82 28.01 35.01
CA SER A 735 -32.66 27.00 35.65
C SER A 735 -34.15 27.21 35.40
N GLU A 736 -34.65 28.44 35.49
CA GLU A 736 -36.06 28.75 35.20
C GLU A 736 -36.40 28.54 33.72
N LEU A 737 -35.50 28.88 32.80
CA LEU A 737 -35.66 28.61 31.37
C LEU A 737 -35.73 27.10 31.10
N SER A 738 -34.83 26.33 31.72
CA SER A 738 -34.78 24.88 31.58
C SER A 738 -36.03 24.20 32.13
N GLN A 739 -36.51 24.61 33.32
CA GLN A 739 -37.74 24.06 33.91
C GLN A 739 -38.98 24.42 33.09
N ASN A 740 -39.12 25.67 32.65
CA ASN A 740 -40.24 26.08 31.80
C ASN A 740 -40.25 25.34 30.46
N GLN A 741 -39.07 25.15 29.84
CA GLN A 741 -38.93 24.39 28.61
C GLN A 741 -39.24 22.90 28.83
N ALA A 742 -38.82 22.30 29.96
CA ALA A 742 -39.12 20.90 30.29
C ALA A 742 -40.65 20.66 30.42
N ILE A 743 -41.38 21.59 31.03
CA ILE A 743 -42.84 21.51 31.12
C ILE A 743 -43.47 21.64 29.73
N ALA A 744 -42.97 22.56 28.90
CA ALA A 744 -43.44 22.74 27.53
C ALA A 744 -43.15 21.51 26.66
N PHE A 745 -41.94 20.97 26.75
CA PHE A 745 -41.51 19.75 26.08
C PHE A 745 -42.42 18.57 26.43
N SER A 746 -42.70 18.39 27.72
CA SER A 746 -43.56 17.31 28.21
C SER A 746 -44.96 17.35 27.61
N ALA A 747 -45.50 18.56 27.37
CA ALA A 747 -46.76 18.73 26.67
C ALA A 747 -46.64 18.35 25.17
N SER A 748 -45.58 18.79 24.50
CA SER A 748 -45.35 18.51 23.07
C SER A 748 -45.21 17.01 22.75
N VAL A 749 -44.61 16.23 23.65
CA VAL A 749 -44.40 14.79 23.44
C VAL A 749 -45.53 13.91 23.98
N SER A 750 -46.51 14.48 24.68
CA SER A 750 -47.63 13.73 25.25
C SER A 750 -48.95 13.95 24.50
N THR A 751 -49.13 15.13 23.86
CA THR A 751 -50.35 15.48 23.11
C THR A 751 -50.03 16.48 21.98
N PRO A 752 -49.65 16.04 20.78
CA PRO A 752 -49.19 16.97 19.73
C PRO A 752 -50.29 17.81 19.07
N PHE A 753 -51.57 17.67 19.44
CA PHE A 753 -52.70 18.30 18.72
C PHE A 753 -53.75 19.07 19.55
N VAL A 754 -53.59 19.33 20.84
CA VAL A 754 -54.63 20.04 21.63
C VAL A 754 -54.04 21.02 22.63
N SER A 755 -54.53 22.26 22.57
CA SER A 755 -54.29 23.40 23.49
C SER A 755 -54.93 23.22 24.89
N GLY A 756 -54.91 22.01 25.45
CA GLY A 756 -55.53 21.68 26.73
C GLY A 756 -54.54 20.96 27.66
N SER A 757 -53.97 21.70 28.61
CA SER A 757 -53.13 21.16 29.69
C SER A 757 -53.95 20.27 30.63
N ALA A 758 -53.39 19.13 31.10
CA ALA A 758 -53.55 18.74 32.51
C ALA A 758 -52.85 17.44 32.97
N SER A 759 -52.66 16.39 32.16
CA SER A 759 -52.38 15.07 32.78
C SER A 759 -50.91 14.72 33.04
N TYR A 760 -49.95 15.18 32.23
CA TYR A 760 -48.52 14.84 32.43
C TYR A 760 -47.65 16.01 32.93
N SER A 761 -48.06 17.26 32.70
CA SER A 761 -47.36 18.44 33.25
C SER A 761 -47.53 18.59 34.76
N GLN A 762 -48.50 17.89 35.37
CA GLN A 762 -48.77 17.94 36.82
C GLN A 762 -47.93 16.95 37.65
N SER A 763 -47.24 16.00 37.03
CA SER A 763 -46.36 15.05 37.73
C SER A 763 -44.90 15.52 37.82
N MET A 764 -44.57 16.68 37.25
CA MET A 764 -43.27 17.30 37.46
C MET A 764 -43.34 18.21 38.68
N ASP A 765 -42.63 17.86 39.75
CA ASP A 765 -42.33 18.78 40.86
C ASP A 765 -41.50 19.94 40.30
N SER A 766 -42.17 21.02 39.89
CA SER A 766 -41.51 22.23 39.41
C SER A 766 -41.97 23.42 40.24
N ASP A 767 -41.04 24.14 40.87
CA ASP A 767 -41.28 25.38 41.63
C ASP A 767 -41.67 26.59 40.72
N VAL A 768 -42.10 26.34 39.49
CA VAL A 768 -42.34 27.35 38.46
C VAL A 768 -43.71 27.98 38.65
N SER A 769 -43.74 29.30 38.87
CA SER A 769 -44.99 30.06 39.00
C SER A 769 -45.77 30.16 37.68
N SER A 770 -47.09 30.28 37.76
CA SER A 770 -47.96 30.47 36.58
C SER A 770 -47.60 31.71 35.74
N THR A 771 -47.15 32.78 36.40
CA THR A 771 -46.67 34.00 35.75
C THR A 771 -45.35 33.79 35.00
N SER A 772 -44.43 33.00 35.56
CA SER A 772 -43.18 32.61 34.89
C SER A 772 -43.47 31.82 33.62
N LYS A 773 -44.43 30.88 33.69
CA LYS A 773 -44.87 30.08 32.55
C LYS A 773 -45.51 30.91 31.43
N SER A 774 -46.41 31.85 31.75
CA SER A 774 -47.02 32.72 30.74
C SER A 774 -46.01 33.66 30.10
N ASN A 775 -45.07 34.19 30.88
CA ASN A 775 -44.00 35.04 30.37
C ASN A 775 -43.06 34.26 29.44
N TYR A 776 -42.75 33.01 29.80
CA TYR A 776 -41.99 32.11 28.95
C TYR A 776 -42.70 31.84 27.62
N ASP A 777 -43.97 31.43 27.65
CA ASP A 777 -44.71 31.09 26.42
C ASP A 777 -44.89 32.30 25.48
N PHE A 778 -44.99 33.53 26.00
CA PHE A 778 -45.04 34.74 25.17
C PHE A 778 -43.68 35.15 24.59
N SER A 779 -42.60 34.92 25.34
CA SER A 779 -41.25 35.42 25.02
C SER A 779 -40.38 34.43 24.25
N THR A 780 -40.90 33.22 23.97
CA THR A 780 -40.15 32.11 23.40
C THR A 780 -40.77 31.56 22.11
N SER A 781 -39.95 31.29 21.10
CA SER A 781 -40.32 30.51 19.90
C SER A 781 -39.80 29.08 20.05
N LYS A 782 -40.56 28.05 19.61
CA LYS A 782 -40.20 26.63 19.78
C LYS A 782 -40.22 25.88 18.45
N SER A 783 -39.34 24.90 18.29
CA SER A 783 -39.34 23.99 17.15
C SER A 783 -40.46 22.96 17.25
N GLN A 784 -40.67 22.22 16.16
CA GLN A 784 -41.36 20.92 16.22
C GLN A 784 -40.49 19.90 16.98
N VAL A 785 -41.10 18.78 17.38
CA VAL A 785 -40.38 17.66 18.01
C VAL A 785 -39.48 17.00 16.96
N LEU A 786 -38.17 17.08 17.18
CA LEU A 786 -37.17 16.42 16.37
C LEU A 786 -36.98 14.99 16.90
N ALA A 787 -37.57 14.01 16.22
CA ALA A 787 -37.41 12.59 16.54
C ALA A 787 -36.23 11.97 15.78
N THR A 788 -35.40 11.21 16.50
CA THR A 788 -34.32 10.35 15.98
C THR A 788 -34.51 8.95 16.55
N GLY A 789 -34.51 7.92 15.71
CA GLY A 789 -34.84 6.54 16.13
C GLY A 789 -36.32 6.33 16.45
N GLY A 790 -36.75 5.08 16.43
CA GLY A 790 -38.16 4.69 16.49
C GLY A 790 -38.83 4.63 15.11
N ALA A 791 -40.13 4.39 15.09
CA ALA A 791 -40.87 4.19 13.85
C ALA A 791 -40.77 5.43 12.92
N PRO A 792 -40.63 5.24 11.59
CA PRO A 792 -40.66 6.33 10.64
C PRO A 792 -41.91 7.20 10.79
N GLY A 793 -41.79 8.51 10.56
CA GLY A 793 -42.91 9.45 10.69
C GLY A 793 -43.28 9.83 12.13
N SER A 794 -42.52 9.38 13.14
CA SER A 794 -42.73 9.78 14.54
C SER A 794 -42.74 11.31 14.69
N TYR A 795 -43.80 11.86 15.28
CA TYR A 795 -44.07 13.30 15.44
C TYR A 795 -44.12 14.12 14.14
N SER A 796 -44.32 13.46 12.99
CA SER A 796 -44.52 14.15 11.72
C SER A 796 -45.89 14.87 11.67
N PRO A 797 -45.98 16.08 11.09
CA PRO A 797 -47.25 16.82 10.97
C PRO A 797 -48.34 16.09 10.17
N ASP A 798 -47.97 15.13 9.33
CA ASP A 798 -48.89 14.33 8.53
C ASP A 798 -49.56 13.19 9.31
N GLY A 799 -49.17 12.97 10.58
CA GLY A 799 -49.74 11.93 11.44
C GLY A 799 -49.37 10.50 11.02
N SER A 800 -48.32 10.32 10.22
CA SER A 800 -47.93 9.02 9.66
C SER A 800 -47.26 8.06 10.65
N GLY A 801 -46.90 8.52 11.86
CA GLY A 801 -46.22 7.71 12.88
C GLY A 801 -46.63 8.03 14.32
N PRO A 802 -45.96 7.41 15.31
CA PRO A 802 -46.22 7.63 16.72
C PRO A 802 -46.22 9.11 17.10
N SER A 803 -47.22 9.51 17.88
CA SER A 803 -47.44 10.91 18.24
C SER A 803 -47.36 11.16 19.76
N THR A 804 -47.16 10.09 20.55
CA THR A 804 -46.97 10.16 21.99
C THR A 804 -45.68 9.49 22.41
N TYR A 805 -45.10 9.92 23.54
CA TYR A 805 -43.84 9.37 24.05
C TYR A 805 -43.93 7.85 24.24
N GLY A 806 -45.01 7.35 24.84
CA GLY A 806 -45.19 5.93 25.11
C GLY A 806 -45.33 5.08 23.85
N GLU A 807 -45.93 5.59 22.77
CA GLU A 807 -46.00 4.88 21.49
C GLU A 807 -44.66 4.90 20.77
N TRP A 808 -43.98 6.04 20.75
CA TRP A 808 -42.65 6.18 20.16
C TRP A 808 -41.63 5.27 20.86
N ALA A 809 -41.58 5.31 22.19
CA ALA A 809 -40.68 4.52 23.02
C ALA A 809 -40.74 3.01 22.72
N LYS A 810 -41.94 2.47 22.48
CA LYS A 810 -42.15 1.05 22.13
C LYS A 810 -41.50 0.64 20.80
N THR A 811 -41.23 1.60 19.92
CA THR A 811 -40.68 1.36 18.59
C THR A 811 -39.17 1.54 18.52
N VAL A 812 -38.58 2.29 19.48
CA VAL A 812 -37.15 2.62 19.52
C VAL A 812 -36.27 1.36 19.52
N ASP A 813 -36.69 0.36 20.25
CA ASP A 813 -35.97 -0.90 20.41
C ASP A 813 -35.78 -1.70 19.12
N LEU A 814 -36.71 -1.57 18.16
CA LEU A 814 -36.68 -2.29 16.89
C LEU A 814 -36.03 -1.47 15.77
N VAL A 815 -36.07 -0.14 15.88
CA VAL A 815 -35.49 0.80 14.92
C VAL A 815 -34.58 1.80 15.66
N PRO A 816 -33.52 1.31 16.34
CA PRO A 816 -32.66 2.20 17.09
C PRO A 816 -31.64 2.87 16.15
N MET A 817 -31.39 4.16 16.38
CA MET A 817 -30.37 4.96 15.70
C MET A 817 -29.24 5.37 16.66
N PRO A 818 -28.05 5.73 16.16
CA PRO A 818 -27.01 6.34 16.99
C PRO A 818 -27.50 7.67 17.59
N ILE A 819 -27.62 7.74 18.91
CA ILE A 819 -28.07 8.96 19.62
C ILE A 819 -27.01 9.58 20.51
N LYS A 820 -25.99 8.80 20.90
CA LYS A 820 -24.76 9.24 21.57
C LYS A 820 -23.60 8.47 20.98
N TYR A 821 -22.57 9.15 20.49
CA TYR A 821 -21.54 8.48 19.71
C TYR A 821 -20.21 9.22 19.78
N GLN A 822 -19.13 8.49 19.48
CA GLN A 822 -17.83 9.08 19.19
C GLN A 822 -17.44 8.79 17.74
N VAL A 823 -16.92 9.82 17.06
CA VAL A 823 -16.56 9.77 15.64
C VAL A 823 -15.08 10.00 15.41
N ASP A 824 -14.59 9.53 14.27
CA ASP A 824 -13.24 9.75 13.80
C ASP A 824 -13.23 9.97 12.28
N PHE A 825 -12.15 10.52 11.74
CA PHE A 825 -12.02 10.81 10.31
C PHE A 825 -11.76 9.53 9.52
N ILE A 826 -12.48 9.35 8.41
CA ILE A 826 -12.21 8.27 7.46
C ILE A 826 -10.77 8.36 6.95
N GLY A 827 -10.23 9.58 6.78
CA GLY A 827 -8.82 9.79 6.40
C GLY A 827 -7.81 9.17 7.37
N ASN A 828 -8.14 9.02 8.66
CA ASN A 828 -7.24 8.43 9.65
C ASN A 828 -7.05 6.93 9.43
N ILE A 829 -8.11 6.23 8.98
CA ILE A 829 -8.11 4.79 8.73
C ILE A 829 -7.65 4.41 7.33
N ILE A 830 -7.47 5.37 6.41
CA ILE A 830 -6.83 5.11 5.11
C ILE A 830 -5.36 4.71 5.36
N PRO A 831 -4.91 3.54 4.87
CA PRO A 831 -3.52 3.11 5.01
C PRO A 831 -2.53 4.08 4.35
N THR A 832 -1.38 4.30 4.98
CA THR A 832 -0.33 5.21 4.46
C THR A 832 0.39 4.65 3.23
N SER A 833 0.30 3.34 2.99
CA SER A 833 0.87 2.66 1.83
C SER A 833 0.05 2.83 0.56
N TRP A 834 -1.22 3.24 0.66
CA TRP A 834 -2.12 3.41 -0.47
C TRP A 834 -1.71 4.56 -1.37
N LYS A 835 -1.62 4.28 -2.67
CA LYS A 835 -1.28 5.26 -3.71
C LYS A 835 -2.40 5.38 -4.75
N THR A 836 -2.59 6.59 -5.29
CA THR A 836 -3.47 6.86 -6.42
C THR A 836 -2.87 6.32 -7.73
N PRO A 837 -3.62 6.24 -8.83
CA PRO A 837 -3.08 5.83 -10.14
C PRO A 837 -1.84 6.63 -10.60
N SER A 838 -1.74 7.92 -10.26
CA SER A 838 -0.57 8.76 -10.53
C SER A 838 0.60 8.58 -9.54
N GLY A 839 0.45 7.71 -8.53
CA GLY A 839 1.48 7.38 -7.54
C GLY A 839 1.50 8.29 -6.29
N ASN A 840 0.55 9.23 -6.16
CA ASN A 840 0.44 10.09 -4.97
C ASN A 840 -0.15 9.33 -3.78
N PHE A 841 0.19 9.70 -2.54
CA PHE A 841 -0.40 9.05 -1.37
C PHE A 841 -1.88 9.41 -1.22
N THR A 842 -2.76 8.41 -1.27
CA THR A 842 -4.22 8.57 -1.19
C THR A 842 -4.64 9.29 0.10
N LYS A 843 -3.97 8.97 1.22
CA LYS A 843 -4.22 9.62 2.52
C LYS A 843 -3.94 11.12 2.50
N LEU A 844 -2.88 11.57 1.82
CA LEU A 844 -2.56 13.00 1.71
C LEU A 844 -3.61 13.72 0.87
N LEU A 845 -3.93 13.14 -0.30
CA LEU A 845 -4.95 13.68 -1.20
C LEU A 845 -6.32 13.80 -0.51
N TRP A 846 -6.68 12.84 0.34
CA TRP A 846 -7.88 12.88 1.17
C TRP A 846 -7.92 14.13 2.04
N PHE A 847 -6.88 14.38 2.84
CA PHE A 847 -6.87 15.51 3.77
C PHE A 847 -6.77 16.85 3.05
N GLU A 848 -6.07 16.92 1.91
CA GLU A 848 -6.06 18.12 1.05
C GLU A 848 -7.47 18.44 0.50
N ALA A 849 -8.17 17.42 0.01
CA ALA A 849 -9.54 17.56 -0.50
C ALA A 849 -10.51 17.97 0.62
N LEU A 850 -10.38 17.34 1.78
CA LEU A 850 -11.20 17.62 2.95
C LEU A 850 -11.00 19.05 3.45
N ASN A 851 -9.75 19.52 3.51
CA ASN A 851 -9.44 20.91 3.87
C ASN A 851 -10.06 21.87 2.84
N SER A 852 -9.86 21.61 1.55
CA SER A 852 -10.42 22.46 0.50
C SER A 852 -11.96 22.45 0.43
N LEU A 853 -12.65 21.45 1.00
CA LEU A 853 -14.12 21.43 1.09
C LEU A 853 -14.65 22.31 2.22
N TYR A 854 -13.95 22.35 3.37
CA TYR A 854 -14.50 22.89 4.61
C TYR A 854 -13.74 24.09 5.18
N THR A 855 -12.60 24.46 4.60
CA THR A 855 -12.05 25.81 4.75
C THR A 855 -12.58 26.66 3.60
N ASN A 856 -13.49 27.59 3.90
CA ASN A 856 -13.91 28.59 2.94
C ASN A 856 -12.67 29.34 2.43
N THR A 857 -12.59 29.51 1.12
CA THR A 857 -11.86 30.59 0.44
C THR A 857 -12.43 31.94 0.85
N THR A 858 -12.22 32.29 2.12
CA THR A 858 -12.17 33.64 2.62
C THR A 858 -10.82 33.75 3.28
N THR A 859 -9.95 34.56 2.68
CA THR A 859 -8.86 35.26 3.37
C THR A 859 -9.44 36.15 4.47
N SER A 860 -10.15 35.58 5.44
CA SER A 860 -10.14 36.08 6.79
C SER A 860 -8.80 35.61 7.33
N SER A 861 -7.85 36.56 7.37
CA SER A 861 -6.52 36.40 7.94
C SER A 861 -6.55 35.42 9.10
N VAL A 862 -5.96 34.23 8.91
CA VAL A 862 -5.74 33.29 10.00
C VAL A 862 -4.93 34.06 11.04
N ASP A 863 -5.46 34.21 12.25
CA ASP A 863 -4.74 34.83 13.36
C ASP A 863 -3.65 33.85 13.80
N ALA A 864 -2.54 33.83 13.05
CA ALA A 864 -1.47 32.86 13.14
C ALA A 864 -0.10 33.53 13.00
N TYR A 865 0.88 32.91 13.65
CA TYR A 865 2.29 33.12 13.42
C TYR A 865 2.79 32.15 12.35
N GLN A 866 3.70 32.58 11.47
CA GLN A 866 4.46 31.74 10.55
C GLN A 866 5.91 31.70 11.01
N LEU A 867 6.45 30.52 11.32
CA LEU A 867 7.85 30.32 11.61
C LEU A 867 8.57 29.82 10.35
N SER A 868 9.60 30.55 9.93
CA SER A 868 10.46 30.23 8.79
C SER A 868 11.89 30.00 9.27
N ILE A 869 12.45 28.83 8.94
CA ILE A 869 13.82 28.43 9.26
C ILE A 869 14.66 28.53 8.00
N TYR A 870 15.76 29.27 8.04
CA TYR A 870 16.68 29.46 6.92
C TYR A 870 18.00 28.73 7.18
N PHE A 871 18.55 28.10 6.15
CA PHE A 871 19.78 27.32 6.22
C PHE A 871 20.93 28.04 5.47
N LYS A 872 22.16 27.95 6.00
CA LYS A 872 23.38 28.54 5.42
C LYS A 872 23.75 27.95 4.05
N SER A 873 23.29 26.74 3.75
CA SER A 873 23.51 26.02 2.50
C SER A 873 22.30 25.12 2.20
N PRO A 874 21.99 24.79 0.93
CA PRO A 874 20.95 23.82 0.61
C PRO A 874 21.18 22.51 1.37
N VAL A 875 20.14 22.01 2.04
CA VAL A 875 20.23 20.76 2.79
C VAL A 875 20.23 19.61 1.77
N ASN A 876 21.33 18.84 1.74
CA ASN A 876 21.41 17.63 0.92
C ASN A 876 20.90 16.44 1.73
N PRO A 877 19.76 15.82 1.36
CA PRO A 877 19.21 14.68 2.08
C PRO A 877 20.16 13.49 2.11
N SER A 878 21.12 13.36 1.18
CA SER A 878 22.06 12.22 1.14
C SER A 878 22.96 12.06 2.36
N ASN A 879 23.10 13.09 3.20
CA ASN A 879 23.80 12.99 4.48
C ASN A 879 22.94 12.37 5.59
N PHE A 880 21.66 12.11 5.32
CA PHE A 880 20.68 11.52 6.21
C PHE A 880 20.03 10.33 5.49
N ASN A 881 19.78 9.21 6.18
CA ASN A 881 19.24 7.99 5.55
C ASN A 881 17.74 8.10 5.13
N SER A 882 17.23 9.30 4.82
CA SER A 882 15.85 9.54 4.37
C SER A 882 15.76 10.74 3.40
N THR A 883 14.83 10.67 2.46
CA THR A 883 14.49 11.77 1.52
C THR A 883 13.66 12.87 2.17
N LEU A 884 13.09 12.62 3.36
CA LEU A 884 12.28 13.54 4.15
C LEU A 884 12.83 13.58 5.59
N LEU A 885 13.06 14.78 6.11
CA LEU A 885 13.44 15.03 7.50
C LEU A 885 12.32 15.83 8.16
N ASN A 886 11.84 15.34 9.31
CA ASN A 886 10.82 16.01 10.11
C ASN A 886 11.53 16.82 11.20
N MET A 887 11.45 18.14 11.12
CA MET A 887 11.91 19.01 12.21
C MET A 887 10.76 19.43 13.10
N THR A 888 10.98 19.40 14.40
CA THR A 888 10.08 19.88 15.45
C THR A 888 10.72 21.06 16.16
N VAL A 889 9.95 22.09 16.49
CA VAL A 889 10.45 23.29 17.20
C VAL A 889 9.84 23.31 18.59
N VAL A 890 10.58 23.73 19.61
CA VAL A 890 10.04 23.91 20.97
C VAL A 890 10.29 25.35 21.41
N LEU A 891 9.23 26.09 21.67
CA LEU A 891 9.26 27.44 22.24
C LEU A 891 9.03 27.35 23.74
N THR A 892 9.90 27.99 24.52
CA THR A 892 9.79 28.04 25.98
C THR A 892 9.58 29.49 26.42
N ASP A 893 8.67 29.71 27.36
CA ASP A 893 8.41 31.04 27.92
C ASP A 893 9.40 31.42 29.05
N SER A 894 9.25 32.63 29.59
CA SER A 894 10.11 33.18 30.65
C SER A 894 10.00 32.43 31.99
N THR A 895 8.96 31.60 32.17
CA THR A 895 8.69 30.81 33.38
C THR A 895 9.19 29.36 33.28
N GLY A 896 9.71 28.95 32.12
CA GLY A 896 10.22 27.60 31.88
C GLY A 896 9.14 26.60 31.46
N ASN A 897 7.91 27.04 31.21
CA ASN A 897 6.85 26.19 30.68
C ASN A 897 7.02 26.04 29.17
N ALA A 898 7.02 24.78 28.70
CA ALA A 898 7.03 24.44 27.27
C ALA A 898 5.62 24.44 26.65
N ASP A 899 4.60 24.90 27.39
CA ASP A 899 3.16 24.80 27.08
C ASP A 899 2.71 25.56 25.82
N ILE A 900 3.59 26.33 25.18
CA ILE A 900 3.34 26.83 23.82
C ILE A 900 3.42 25.68 22.78
N ALA A 901 3.91 24.50 23.18
CA ALA A 901 3.87 23.17 22.55
C ALA A 901 3.83 23.19 21.02
N SER A 902 4.90 23.70 20.44
CA SER A 902 5.16 23.91 19.02
C SER A 902 5.55 22.63 18.26
N ASN A 903 4.82 21.52 18.45
CA ASN A 903 5.01 20.27 17.68
C ASN A 903 4.56 20.41 16.21
N ASN A 904 5.18 21.33 15.48
CA ASN A 904 4.95 21.55 14.07
C ASN A 904 6.07 20.89 13.28
N TYR A 905 5.68 20.09 12.28
CA TYR A 905 6.61 19.38 11.41
C TYR A 905 6.94 20.24 10.19
N ALA A 906 8.22 20.58 10.04
CA ALA A 906 8.73 21.17 8.82
C ALA A 906 9.35 20.06 7.96
N TYR A 907 8.86 19.90 6.73
CA TYR A 907 9.46 18.98 5.76
C TYR A 907 10.57 19.69 4.98
N ILE A 908 11.73 19.04 4.89
CA ILE A 908 12.85 19.51 4.07
C ILE A 908 12.92 18.64 2.81
N THR A 909 12.65 19.24 1.66
CA THR A 909 12.88 18.63 0.34
C THR A 909 14.32 18.85 -0.13
N SER A 910 14.82 17.98 -1.01
CA SER A 910 16.16 18.15 -1.61
C SER A 910 16.30 19.53 -2.25
N ASN A 911 17.37 20.26 -1.90
CA ASN A 911 17.74 21.60 -2.39
C ASN A 911 17.03 22.82 -1.77
N SER A 912 16.19 22.65 -0.74
CA SER A 912 15.56 23.80 -0.07
C SER A 912 16.54 24.55 0.84
N ARG A 913 16.62 25.89 0.70
CA ARG A 913 17.39 26.79 1.60
C ARG A 913 16.56 27.32 2.77
N TYR A 914 15.25 27.10 2.77
CA TYR A 914 14.37 27.45 3.87
C TYR A 914 13.24 26.43 3.99
N THR A 915 12.58 26.41 5.14
CA THR A 915 11.32 25.69 5.37
C THR A 915 10.47 26.53 6.32
N SER A 916 9.14 26.46 6.20
CA SER A 916 8.25 27.26 7.04
C SER A 916 7.02 26.45 7.47
N PHE A 917 6.43 26.86 8.59
CA PHE A 917 5.19 26.30 9.12
C PHE A 917 4.43 27.37 9.91
N SER A 918 3.12 27.21 10.07
CA SER A 918 2.26 28.16 10.78
C SER A 918 1.71 27.57 12.07
N PHE A 919 1.52 28.42 13.08
CA PHE A 919 0.88 28.07 14.36
C PHE A 919 -0.05 29.19 14.83
N LEU A 920 -1.07 28.85 15.60
CA LEU A 920 -2.09 29.82 16.04
C LEU A 920 -1.49 30.93 16.90
N ARG A 921 -2.00 32.15 16.71
CA ARG A 921 -1.58 33.31 17.49
C ARG A 921 -2.22 33.26 18.87
N VAL A 922 -1.38 33.36 19.90
CA VAL A 922 -1.79 33.62 21.29
C VAL A 922 -1.71 35.11 21.57
N ASN A 923 -2.56 35.63 22.48
CA ASN A 923 -2.67 37.07 22.76
C ASN A 923 -1.33 37.77 23.08
N THR A 924 -0.37 37.04 23.66
CA THR A 924 0.99 37.50 23.96
C THR A 924 1.97 36.37 23.71
N LEU A 925 2.92 36.55 22.79
CA LEU A 925 4.01 35.60 22.52
C LEU A 925 5.29 36.06 23.22
N GLU A 926 5.62 35.45 24.36
CA GLU A 926 6.93 35.59 25.03
C GLU A 926 7.81 34.38 24.71
N VAL A 927 8.96 34.61 24.08
CA VAL A 927 9.93 33.54 23.76
C VAL A 927 11.20 33.79 24.57
N SER A 928 11.48 32.93 25.56
CA SER A 928 12.71 32.98 26.36
C SER A 928 13.82 32.11 25.75
N SER A 929 13.45 30.98 25.15
CA SER A 929 14.36 30.10 24.42
C SER A 929 13.62 29.29 23.35
N MET A 930 14.37 28.88 22.32
CA MET A 930 13.88 28.08 21.19
C MET A 930 14.83 26.90 20.96
N GLN A 931 14.28 25.70 20.76
CA GLN A 931 15.04 24.49 20.46
C GLN A 931 14.49 23.79 19.22
N LEU A 932 15.36 23.16 18.44
CA LEU A 932 15.00 22.36 17.27
C LEU A 932 15.29 20.89 17.54
N TYR A 933 14.42 20.00 17.06
CA TYR A 933 14.54 18.54 17.17
C TYR A 933 14.32 17.89 15.80
N LEU A 934 15.01 16.79 15.52
CA LEU A 934 14.69 15.88 14.41
C LEU A 934 13.86 14.72 14.94
N SER A 935 12.77 14.40 14.25
CA SER A 935 11.98 13.20 14.50
C SER A 935 12.44 12.06 13.58
N LYS A 936 12.82 10.94 14.18
CA LYS A 936 13.07 9.67 13.48
C LYS A 936 12.40 8.55 14.27
N ASN A 937 11.45 7.83 13.66
CA ASN A 937 10.72 6.72 14.27
C ASN A 937 10.18 7.07 15.68
N ASP A 938 9.47 8.19 15.81
CA ASP A 938 8.87 8.68 17.06
C ASP A 938 9.84 9.02 18.22
N THR A 939 11.13 9.15 17.93
CA THR A 939 12.12 9.69 18.88
C THR A 939 12.58 11.08 18.47
N LEU A 940 12.49 12.05 19.40
CA LEU A 940 12.99 13.42 19.22
C LEU A 940 14.47 13.50 19.59
N VAL A 941 15.32 13.79 18.60
CA VAL A 941 16.76 14.01 18.79
C VAL A 941 17.05 15.50 18.64
N PRO A 942 17.73 16.17 19.59
CA PRO A 942 18.08 17.58 19.46
C PRO A 942 18.83 17.85 18.14
N PHE A 943 18.34 18.79 17.35
CA PHE A 943 18.95 19.17 16.07
C PHE A 943 20.14 20.09 16.33
N GLN A 944 21.29 19.50 16.65
CA GLN A 944 22.56 20.21 16.84
C GLN A 944 23.23 20.45 15.49
N SER A 945 22.77 21.47 14.77
CA SER A 945 23.25 21.76 13.43
C SER A 945 23.70 23.20 13.29
N THR A 946 24.96 23.40 12.91
CA THR A 946 25.51 24.70 12.48
C THR A 946 24.94 25.17 11.13
N LEU A 947 24.07 24.37 10.49
CA LEU A 947 23.48 24.63 9.18
C LEU A 947 22.34 25.65 9.23
N VAL A 948 21.68 25.84 10.37
CA VAL A 948 20.67 26.91 10.51
C VAL A 948 21.40 28.25 10.51
N ASP A 949 20.91 29.19 9.71
CA ASP A 949 21.44 30.55 9.64
C ASP A 949 20.66 31.47 10.58
N PHE A 950 19.35 31.55 10.37
CA PHE A 950 18.44 32.34 11.18
C PHE A 950 17.01 31.79 11.12
N ILE A 951 16.19 32.23 12.08
CA ILE A 951 14.78 31.89 12.17
C ILE A 951 13.96 33.18 12.20
N VAL A 952 12.85 33.19 11.47
CA VAL A 952 11.90 34.31 11.41
C VAL A 952 10.53 33.85 11.91
N ILE A 953 9.90 34.60 12.79
CA ILE A 953 8.49 34.41 13.17
C ILE A 953 7.70 35.61 12.63
N THR A 954 6.76 35.39 11.72
CA THR A 954 5.93 36.42 11.11
C THR A 954 4.50 36.34 11.63
N GLU A 955 3.98 37.44 12.14
CA GLU A 955 2.59 37.59 12.53
C GLU A 955 1.77 37.94 11.28
N LEU A 956 1.02 36.96 10.76
CA LEU A 956 0.38 37.07 9.44
C LEU A 956 -0.69 38.18 9.40
N VAL A 957 -1.31 38.50 10.54
CA VAL A 957 -2.35 39.55 10.63
C VAL A 957 -1.78 40.97 10.56
N TYR A 958 -0.56 41.20 11.07
CA TYR A 958 0.02 42.54 11.15
C TYR A 958 1.24 42.72 10.24
N GLY A 959 1.69 41.67 9.57
CA GLY A 959 2.91 41.69 8.75
C GLY A 959 4.20 41.93 9.56
N ARG A 960 4.15 41.82 10.89
CA ARG A 960 5.30 42.03 11.78
C ARG A 960 6.15 40.76 11.82
N SER A 961 7.46 40.88 11.69
CA SER A 961 8.37 39.73 11.72
C SER A 961 9.41 39.88 12.82
N TYR A 962 9.69 38.78 13.51
CA TYR A 962 10.62 38.67 14.63
C TYR A 962 11.79 37.80 14.21
N TYR A 963 13.01 38.31 14.39
CA TYR A 963 14.22 37.70 13.86
C TYR A 963 15.10 37.13 14.98
N PHE A 964 15.50 35.86 14.82
CA PHE A 964 16.33 35.12 15.76
C PHE A 964 17.61 34.64 15.08
N ASN A 965 18.76 35.11 15.58
CA ASN A 965 20.07 34.65 15.10
C ASN A 965 20.53 33.43 15.88
N THR A 966 21.20 32.50 15.20
CA THR A 966 21.88 31.40 15.87
C THR A 966 23.13 31.91 16.60
N THR A 967 23.25 31.63 17.90
CA THR A 967 24.50 31.79 18.63
C THR A 967 24.92 30.44 19.23
N THR A 968 26.21 30.11 19.16
CA THR A 968 26.73 28.86 19.73
C THR A 968 27.19 29.11 21.17
N ASN A 969 26.58 28.43 22.15
CA ASN A 969 27.08 28.41 23.54
C ASN A 969 28.08 27.27 23.76
N SER A 970 28.84 27.35 24.85
CA SER A 970 29.96 26.46 25.23
C SER A 970 29.60 24.98 25.46
N THR A 971 28.33 24.60 25.32
CA THR A 971 27.82 23.23 25.48
C THR A 971 27.38 22.56 24.16
N ASN A 972 27.84 23.05 23.00
CA ASN A 972 27.52 22.51 21.66
C ASN A 972 26.02 22.45 21.30
N SER A 973 25.14 23.11 22.06
CA SER A 973 23.73 23.27 21.71
C SER A 973 23.48 24.67 21.12
N PRO A 974 22.84 24.80 19.95
CA PRO A 974 22.50 26.11 19.39
C PRO A 974 21.49 26.82 20.29
N VAL A 975 21.77 28.07 20.66
CA VAL A 975 20.84 28.95 21.39
C VAL A 975 20.50 30.12 20.47
N TYR A 976 19.20 30.33 20.24
CA TYR A 976 18.69 31.38 19.34
C TYR A 976 18.36 32.63 20.15
N ASN A 977 19.07 33.73 19.89
CA ASN A 977 18.89 34.99 20.62
C ASN A 977 18.10 36.00 19.78
N PHE A 978 17.20 36.73 20.45
CA PHE A 978 16.37 37.79 19.86
C PHE A 978 17.23 39.03 19.56
N ASN A 979 17.24 39.50 18.31
CA ASN A 979 18.16 40.58 17.92
C ASN A 979 17.49 41.91 17.49
N SER A 980 16.21 41.96 17.08
CA SER A 980 15.43 43.20 16.88
C SER A 980 14.05 42.94 16.25
N ILE A 981 13.13 43.91 16.37
CA ILE A 981 11.87 43.97 15.61
C ILE A 981 12.16 44.66 14.27
N GLN A 982 11.91 43.99 13.14
CA GLN A 982 12.03 44.55 11.79
C GLN A 982 10.82 44.14 10.93
N THR A 983 10.28 45.08 10.16
CA THR A 983 9.21 44.76 9.18
C THR A 983 9.86 44.31 7.89
N PHE A 984 9.64 43.05 7.51
CA PHE A 984 10.12 42.49 6.25
C PHE A 984 8.94 42.24 5.31
N ILE A 985 9.18 42.36 4.01
CA ILE A 985 8.24 41.94 2.98
C ILE A 985 8.89 40.76 2.27
N ASN A 986 8.29 39.58 2.45
CA ASN A 986 8.73 38.37 1.76
C ASN A 986 8.22 38.41 0.33
N PHE A 987 9.14 38.20 -0.62
CA PHE A 987 8.81 37.95 -2.02
C PHE A 987 9.29 36.55 -2.37
N ASP A 988 8.38 35.72 -2.87
CA ASP A 988 8.75 34.41 -3.39
C ASP A 988 9.23 34.59 -4.83
N ILE A 989 10.54 34.58 -5.02
CA ILE A 989 11.17 34.80 -6.33
C ILE A 989 11.78 33.48 -6.79
N ASP A 990 11.26 32.91 -7.87
CA ASP A 990 11.75 31.64 -8.43
C ASP A 990 13.23 31.76 -8.87
N GLN A 991 14.11 31.09 -8.12
CA GLN A 991 15.56 31.12 -8.33
C GLN A 991 15.99 30.37 -9.59
N ASN A 992 15.23 29.37 -10.04
CA ASN A 992 15.49 28.68 -11.30
C ASN A 992 15.11 29.55 -12.50
N ALA A 993 14.08 30.39 -12.36
CA ALA A 993 13.72 31.38 -13.38
C ALA A 993 14.78 32.47 -13.52
N ILE A 994 15.29 33.00 -12.40
CA ILE A 994 16.32 34.07 -12.42
C ILE A 994 17.69 33.56 -12.90
N SER A 995 18.15 32.39 -12.45
CA SER A 995 19.45 31.85 -12.89
C SER A 995 19.49 31.54 -14.40
N LYS A 996 18.34 31.18 -15.00
CA LYS A 996 18.20 31.02 -16.46
C LYS A 996 18.30 32.32 -17.25
N LEU A 997 18.10 33.49 -16.63
CA LEU A 997 18.29 34.80 -17.27
C LEU A 997 19.79 35.16 -17.44
N PHE A 998 20.69 34.58 -16.63
CA PHE A 998 22.12 34.93 -16.60
C PHE A 998 23.03 33.94 -17.33
N THR A 999 22.49 32.83 -17.84
CA THR A 999 23.30 31.73 -18.40
C THR A 999 23.63 31.85 -19.89
N ASN A 1000 23.33 33.00 -20.54
CA ASN A 1000 23.88 33.35 -21.86
C ASN A 1000 23.86 34.89 -22.07
N PRO A 1001 24.99 35.55 -22.40
CA PRO A 1001 25.15 37.00 -22.24
C PRO A 1001 24.57 37.78 -23.43
N PRO A 1002 23.55 38.63 -23.20
CA PRO A 1002 23.71 40.02 -23.62
C PRO A 1002 23.04 41.06 -22.69
N TYR A 1003 22.49 40.66 -21.54
CA TYR A 1003 21.64 41.54 -20.74
C TYR A 1003 22.44 42.32 -19.69
N LYS A 1004 22.14 43.62 -19.54
CA LYS A 1004 22.47 44.32 -18.29
C LYS A 1004 21.63 43.73 -17.15
N PRO A 1005 22.18 43.65 -15.92
CA PRO A 1005 21.45 43.19 -14.76
C PRO A 1005 20.16 44.00 -14.56
N PRO A 1006 18.98 43.34 -14.41
CA PRO A 1006 17.71 44.05 -14.25
C PRO A 1006 17.68 44.85 -12.95
N ILE A 1007 16.91 45.93 -12.93
CA ILE A 1007 16.69 46.74 -11.73
C ILE A 1007 15.35 46.32 -11.12
N LEU A 1008 15.39 45.91 -9.85
CA LEU A 1008 14.20 45.61 -9.07
C LEU A 1008 13.81 46.83 -8.25
N ARG A 1009 12.64 47.40 -8.50
CA ARG A 1009 12.06 48.46 -7.68
C ARG A 1009 10.97 47.87 -6.79
N VAL A 1010 11.07 48.12 -5.49
CA VAL A 1010 10.04 47.83 -4.50
C VAL A 1010 9.36 49.15 -4.14
N GLN A 1011 8.05 49.25 -4.33
CA GLN A 1011 7.26 50.43 -3.98
C GLN A 1011 6.19 50.06 -2.96
N LEU A 1012 6.15 50.76 -1.83
CA LEU A 1012 5.24 50.55 -0.72
C LEU A 1012 4.32 51.75 -0.59
N GLU A 1013 3.01 51.52 -0.51
CA GLU A 1013 2.02 52.57 -0.34
C GLU A 1013 1.45 52.52 1.07
N ALA A 1014 1.62 53.62 1.81
CA ALA A 1014 1.03 53.84 3.11
C ALA A 1014 -0.01 54.95 3.04
N THR A 1015 -0.91 55.00 4.03
CA THR A 1015 -1.95 56.03 4.13
C THR A 1015 -1.40 57.48 4.16
N ASN A 1016 -0.12 57.66 4.49
CA ASN A 1016 0.54 58.96 4.61
C ASN A 1016 1.66 59.22 3.57
N GLY A 1017 1.78 58.38 2.53
CA GLY A 1017 2.77 58.54 1.44
C GLY A 1017 3.28 57.21 0.87
N SER A 1018 3.92 57.26 -0.30
CA SER A 1018 4.52 56.08 -0.96
C SER A 1018 6.04 56.12 -0.85
N TYR A 1019 6.65 54.98 -0.51
CA TYR A 1019 8.09 54.79 -0.41
C TYR A 1019 8.58 53.86 -1.54
N ALA A 1020 9.70 54.15 -2.19
CA ALA A 1020 10.26 53.27 -3.22
C ALA A 1020 11.78 53.08 -3.05
N GLN A 1021 12.25 51.85 -3.22
CA GLN A 1021 13.67 51.49 -3.17
C GLN A 1021 14.04 50.59 -4.35
N GLU A 1022 15.20 50.86 -4.96
CA GLU A 1022 15.71 50.11 -6.11
C GLU A 1022 16.92 49.25 -5.73
N TYR A 1023 16.98 48.05 -6.31
CA TYR A 1023 18.05 47.08 -6.11
C TYR A 1023 18.54 46.61 -7.48
N GLN A 1024 19.85 46.63 -7.67
CA GLN A 1024 20.47 46.10 -8.89
C GLN A 1024 20.72 44.61 -8.72
N LEU A 1025 20.17 43.81 -9.62
CA LEU A 1025 20.18 42.36 -9.51
C LEU A 1025 21.45 41.76 -10.17
N ASP A 1026 22.41 41.20 -9.40
CA ASP A 1026 23.59 40.48 -9.96
C ASP A 1026 23.67 38.99 -9.58
N SER A 1027 24.40 38.18 -10.36
CA SER A 1027 24.52 36.71 -10.18
C SER A 1027 25.06 36.25 -8.82
N THR A 1028 25.52 37.16 -7.97
CA THR A 1028 26.14 36.89 -6.68
C THR A 1028 25.37 37.45 -5.47
N ASN A 1029 24.35 38.29 -5.67
CA ASN A 1029 23.60 38.98 -4.61
C ASN A 1029 22.07 38.84 -4.76
N TYR A 1030 21.54 37.63 -4.59
CA TYR A 1030 20.09 37.40 -4.50
C TYR A 1030 19.72 36.77 -3.17
N SER A 1031 19.21 37.60 -2.25
CA SER A 1031 18.52 37.14 -1.04
C SER A 1031 17.01 37.02 -1.34
N PRO A 1032 16.32 35.94 -0.93
CA PRO A 1032 14.86 35.86 -1.00
C PRO A 1032 14.16 36.90 -0.08
N LEU A 1033 14.93 37.55 0.80
CA LEU A 1033 14.52 38.66 1.63
C LEU A 1033 15.18 39.96 1.16
N LEU A 1034 14.37 40.90 0.66
CA LEU A 1034 14.80 42.28 0.40
C LEU A 1034 14.63 43.10 1.68
N LYS A 1035 15.74 43.59 2.23
CA LYS A 1035 15.73 44.48 3.38
C LYS A 1035 15.35 45.88 2.93
N VAL A 1036 14.11 46.29 3.18
CA VAL A 1036 13.65 47.66 2.99
C VAL A 1036 13.81 48.40 4.32
N ASN A 1037 14.84 49.25 4.41
CA ASN A 1037 15.06 50.09 5.58
C ASN A 1037 14.24 51.38 5.41
N TYR A 1038 13.13 51.52 6.13
CA TYR A 1038 12.39 52.78 6.17
C TYR A 1038 12.73 53.58 7.43
N ASP A 1039 12.86 54.90 7.28
CA ASP A 1039 13.06 55.82 8.40
C ASP A 1039 11.78 55.92 9.24
N ASN A 1040 11.93 56.07 10.56
CA ASN A 1040 10.87 56.05 11.58
C ASN A 1040 9.74 57.11 11.43
N GLN A 1041 9.69 57.86 10.33
CA GLN A 1041 8.72 58.92 10.07
C GLN A 1041 7.39 58.43 9.45
N TYR A 1042 7.28 57.16 9.05
CA TYR A 1042 6.06 56.57 8.49
C TYR A 1042 5.49 55.47 9.41
N GLN A 1043 4.79 55.86 10.48
CA GLN A 1043 4.01 54.94 11.33
C GLN A 1043 2.59 54.70 10.78
N GLY A 1044 2.48 54.29 9.52
CA GLY A 1044 1.18 54.06 8.85
C GLY A 1044 1.01 52.62 8.37
N HIS A 1045 -0.23 52.13 8.32
CA HIS A 1045 -0.58 50.88 7.67
C HIS A 1045 -0.19 50.94 6.18
N PHE A 1046 0.71 50.06 5.76
CA PHE A 1046 0.93 49.79 4.33
C PHE A 1046 -0.23 48.93 3.86
N TYR A 1047 -1.00 49.43 2.91
CA TYR A 1047 -2.15 48.70 2.35
C TYR A 1047 -1.84 48.10 0.98
N ASN A 1048 -0.74 48.51 0.34
CA ASN A 1048 -0.35 48.01 -0.95
C ASN A 1048 1.19 47.99 -1.11
N ALA A 1049 1.71 46.96 -1.76
CA ALA A 1049 3.13 46.81 -2.07
C ALA A 1049 3.27 46.31 -3.52
N THR A 1050 3.99 47.08 -4.33
CA THR A 1050 4.18 46.81 -5.75
C THR A 1050 5.65 46.48 -6.02
N LEU A 1051 5.88 45.32 -6.65
CA LEU A 1051 7.19 44.92 -7.15
C LEU A 1051 7.26 45.19 -8.65
N SER A 1052 8.34 45.83 -9.12
CA SER A 1052 8.54 46.11 -10.55
C SER A 1052 9.95 45.76 -10.97
N LEU A 1053 10.08 44.97 -12.04
CA LEU A 1053 11.37 44.66 -12.68
C LEU A 1053 11.53 45.48 -13.96
N PHE A 1054 12.68 46.14 -14.08
CA PHE A 1054 13.06 46.95 -15.24
C PHE A 1054 14.18 46.28 -16.02
N PHE A 1055 13.98 46.14 -17.33
CA PHE A 1055 14.95 45.61 -18.29
C PHE A 1055 15.35 46.70 -19.30
N ASP A 1056 16.66 46.83 -19.56
CA ASP A 1056 17.22 47.67 -20.63
C ASP A 1056 17.26 46.83 -21.93
N ILE A 1057 16.44 47.15 -22.94
CA ILE A 1057 16.39 46.43 -24.23
C ILE A 1057 16.69 47.39 -25.38
N THR A 1058 17.49 46.96 -26.37
CA THR A 1058 17.79 47.75 -27.59
C THR A 1058 16.81 47.43 -28.73
N PRO A 1059 16.56 48.36 -29.68
CA PRO A 1059 15.51 48.20 -30.70
C PRO A 1059 15.69 47.05 -31.72
N GLN A 1060 16.84 46.36 -31.73
CA GLN A 1060 17.08 45.23 -32.64
C GLN A 1060 16.62 43.88 -32.08
N ASP A 1061 16.03 43.85 -30.89
CA ASP A 1061 15.66 42.65 -30.17
C ASP A 1061 14.15 42.39 -30.25
N SER A 1062 13.76 41.50 -31.17
CA SER A 1062 12.37 41.23 -31.59
C SER A 1062 11.43 40.63 -30.50
N LEU A 1063 10.11 40.73 -30.76
CA LEU A 1063 8.94 40.24 -30.00
C LEU A 1063 9.09 38.83 -29.35
N GLN A 1064 9.90 37.94 -29.95
CA GLN A 1064 10.22 36.63 -29.39
C GLN A 1064 11.00 36.70 -28.05
N LYS A 1065 11.85 37.73 -27.87
CA LYS A 1065 12.62 37.95 -26.64
C LYS A 1065 11.71 38.40 -25.49
N TYR A 1066 10.70 39.21 -25.78
CA TYR A 1066 9.68 39.65 -24.83
C TYR A 1066 8.80 38.51 -24.32
N ASN A 1067 8.24 37.70 -25.22
CA ASN A 1067 7.40 36.55 -24.86
C ASN A 1067 8.14 35.49 -24.04
N LYS A 1068 9.45 35.34 -24.27
CA LYS A 1068 10.30 34.41 -23.49
C LYS A 1068 10.51 34.88 -22.06
N ILE A 1069 10.70 36.18 -21.81
CA ILE A 1069 10.81 36.74 -20.45
C ILE A 1069 9.47 36.58 -19.70
N LEU A 1070 8.34 36.83 -20.36
CA LEU A 1070 6.99 36.64 -19.80
C LEU A 1070 6.70 35.19 -19.41
N SER A 1071 7.20 34.20 -20.17
CA SER A 1071 6.98 32.78 -19.85
C SER A 1071 7.61 32.33 -18.53
N TYR A 1072 8.50 33.13 -17.94
CA TYR A 1072 9.19 32.81 -16.68
C TYR A 1072 8.53 33.45 -15.44
N PHE A 1073 7.56 34.35 -15.58
CA PHE A 1073 6.96 35.06 -14.45
C PHE A 1073 5.42 35.15 -14.59
N THR A 1074 4.69 34.59 -13.63
CA THR A 1074 3.21 34.53 -13.67
C THR A 1074 2.51 35.55 -12.76
N ASN A 1075 3.22 36.23 -11.84
CA ASN A 1075 2.61 37.10 -10.82
C ASN A 1075 3.38 38.43 -10.55
N ILE A 1076 4.11 39.00 -11.51
CA ILE A 1076 4.86 40.26 -11.33
C ILE A 1076 4.53 41.25 -12.46
N ASN A 1077 4.29 42.53 -12.12
CA ASN A 1077 4.15 43.60 -13.11
C ASN A 1077 5.52 43.91 -13.76
N LEU A 1078 5.62 43.67 -15.07
CA LEU A 1078 6.86 43.79 -15.84
C LEU A 1078 6.85 45.07 -16.69
N PHE A 1079 7.87 45.93 -16.55
CA PHE A 1079 8.02 47.16 -17.34
C PHE A 1079 9.28 47.07 -18.22
N VAL A 1080 9.10 47.24 -19.54
CA VAL A 1080 10.19 47.22 -20.52
C VAL A 1080 10.48 48.65 -20.97
N LEU A 1081 11.74 49.08 -20.83
CA LEU A 1081 12.21 50.40 -21.28
C LEU A 1081 12.90 50.24 -22.64
N GLU A 1082 12.35 50.88 -23.68
CA GLU A 1082 12.94 50.89 -25.01
C GLU A 1082 13.48 52.29 -25.35
N THR A 1083 14.72 52.37 -25.85
CA THR A 1083 15.30 53.63 -26.32
C THR A 1083 14.90 53.89 -27.78
N CYS A 1084 13.86 54.68 -28.02
CA CYS A 1084 13.46 55.07 -29.37
C CYS A 1084 14.18 56.35 -29.82
N SER A 1085 14.66 56.35 -31.07
CA SER A 1085 15.00 57.56 -31.83
C SER A 1085 13.89 57.77 -32.88
N ASP A 1086 13.03 58.76 -32.62
CA ASP A 1086 11.95 59.33 -33.45
C ASP A 1086 10.66 58.48 -33.71
N PRO A 1087 9.48 59.12 -33.89
CA PRO A 1087 8.17 58.47 -33.79
C PRO A 1087 7.70 57.82 -35.09
N LEU A 1088 7.26 56.56 -35.03
CA LEU A 1088 6.53 55.88 -36.11
C LEU A 1088 5.01 56.00 -35.92
N SER A 1089 4.30 56.21 -37.02
CA SER A 1089 2.84 56.40 -37.13
C SER A 1089 2.05 55.11 -36.85
N PRO A 1090 0.77 55.20 -36.43
CA PRO A 1090 -0.01 54.05 -35.99
C PRO A 1090 -0.75 53.38 -37.16
N THR A 1091 -0.28 52.21 -37.58
CA THR A 1091 -1.11 51.20 -38.24
C THR A 1091 -0.50 49.83 -37.95
N ASP A 1092 -1.04 49.11 -36.98
CA ASP A 1092 -1.34 47.68 -37.09
C ASP A 1092 -2.10 47.25 -35.83
N GLU A 1093 -3.28 46.67 -36.05
CA GLU A 1093 -4.22 46.18 -35.05
C GLU A 1093 -3.70 44.88 -34.42
N GLY A 1094 -3.69 44.82 -33.09
CA GLY A 1094 -3.44 43.59 -32.34
C GLY A 1094 -2.41 43.75 -31.21
N ILE A 1095 -2.73 44.56 -30.19
CA ILE A 1095 -1.96 44.59 -28.93
C ILE A 1095 -2.96 44.60 -27.77
N ASP A 1096 -3.06 43.47 -27.07
CA ASP A 1096 -3.68 43.37 -25.75
C ASP A 1096 -2.78 44.03 -24.68
N VAL A 1097 -3.44 44.64 -23.70
CA VAL A 1097 -2.96 45.72 -22.82
C VAL A 1097 -1.73 45.35 -21.96
N TYR A 1098 -0.55 45.91 -22.30
CA TYR A 1098 0.58 46.16 -21.39
C TYR A 1098 1.25 47.51 -21.75
N GLN A 1099 1.58 48.36 -20.76
CA GLN A 1099 2.12 49.71 -21.00
C GLN A 1099 3.61 49.70 -21.37
N LEU A 1100 3.93 50.02 -22.63
CA LEU A 1100 5.26 50.45 -23.06
C LEU A 1100 5.47 51.93 -22.69
N VAL A 1101 6.58 52.27 -22.01
CA VAL A 1101 6.92 53.65 -21.63
C VAL A 1101 8.25 54.06 -22.25
N CYS A 1102 8.21 55.01 -23.21
CA CYS A 1102 9.41 55.60 -23.80
C CYS A 1102 10.02 56.68 -22.88
N VAL A 1103 11.32 56.61 -22.60
CA VAL A 1103 12.04 57.66 -21.83
C VAL A 1103 13.24 58.19 -22.62
N PRO A 1104 13.34 59.50 -22.90
CA PRO A 1104 14.49 60.08 -23.60
C PRO A 1104 15.78 60.01 -22.76
N LYS A 1105 16.91 59.77 -23.45
CA LYS A 1105 18.26 59.56 -22.88
C LYS A 1105 18.82 60.74 -22.03
N SER A 1106 18.14 61.88 -21.98
CA SER A 1106 18.61 63.11 -21.32
C SER A 1106 18.26 63.27 -19.84
N LYS A 1107 17.60 62.30 -19.19
CA LYS A 1107 17.22 62.37 -17.76
C LYS A 1107 17.99 61.42 -16.82
N TYR A 1108 19.16 60.94 -17.21
CA TYR A 1108 19.93 59.96 -16.43
C TYR A 1108 20.78 60.53 -15.28
N ASN A 1109 20.54 61.76 -14.81
CA ASN A 1109 21.29 62.32 -13.68
C ASN A 1109 20.44 63.31 -12.85
N LEU A 1110 20.06 62.91 -11.63
CA LEU A 1110 20.29 63.61 -10.34
C LEU A 1110 19.33 63.17 -9.20
N GLN A 1111 19.96 62.72 -8.10
CA GLN A 1111 19.71 62.88 -6.64
C GLN A 1111 18.34 63.39 -6.07
N PRO A 1112 18.04 63.06 -4.79
CA PRO A 1112 16.70 62.91 -4.25
C PRO A 1112 16.11 64.24 -3.79
N GLN A 1113 15.14 64.78 -4.52
CA GLN A 1113 14.03 65.64 -4.08
C GLN A 1113 13.43 66.33 -5.32
N GLY A 1114 12.28 65.84 -5.79
CA GLY A 1114 11.60 66.42 -6.93
C GLY A 1114 10.47 65.54 -7.44
N TYR A 1115 9.25 65.83 -6.98
CA TYR A 1115 8.01 65.20 -7.44
C TYR A 1115 7.80 65.43 -8.95
N ILE A 1116 7.45 64.36 -9.68
CA ILE A 1116 6.78 64.44 -10.98
C ILE A 1116 5.39 63.83 -10.79
N ASN A 1117 4.42 64.67 -10.41
CA ASN A 1117 2.99 64.40 -10.57
C ASN A 1117 2.64 64.64 -12.04
N ASN A 1118 2.26 63.60 -12.78
CA ASN A 1118 1.25 63.65 -13.85
C ASN A 1118 1.17 62.32 -14.61
N TYR A 1119 0.20 61.48 -14.25
CA TYR A 1119 -0.52 60.66 -15.24
C TYR A 1119 -2.02 60.76 -14.94
N ARG A 1120 -2.78 61.31 -15.89
CA ARG A 1120 -4.24 61.44 -15.85
C ARG A 1120 -4.88 60.08 -16.08
N THR A 1121 -5.69 59.62 -15.12
CA THR A 1121 -6.68 58.55 -15.28
C THR A 1121 -7.89 59.07 -16.05
N PHE A 1122 -8.26 58.41 -17.16
CA PHE A 1122 -9.59 58.56 -17.77
C PHE A 1122 -10.57 57.64 -17.03
N GLY A 1123 -11.52 58.23 -16.29
CA GLY A 1123 -12.65 57.51 -15.71
C GLY A 1123 -13.85 57.46 -16.67
N SER A 1124 -14.70 56.43 -16.54
CA SER A 1124 -15.97 56.34 -17.26
C SER A 1124 -17.16 56.43 -16.28
N THR A 1125 -18.12 57.27 -16.64
CA THR A 1125 -19.39 57.52 -15.96
C THR A 1125 -20.49 56.58 -16.49
N SER A 1126 -21.45 56.25 -15.61
CA SER A 1126 -22.61 55.38 -15.84
C SER A 1126 -23.68 55.95 -16.78
N VAL A 1127 -24.30 55.12 -17.64
CA VAL A 1127 -25.67 55.31 -18.16
C VAL A 1127 -26.39 53.96 -18.38
N ASN A 1128 -27.62 53.87 -17.85
CA ASN A 1128 -28.63 52.81 -17.99
C ASN A 1128 -29.33 52.82 -19.38
N GLN A 1129 -29.69 51.64 -19.94
CA GLN A 1129 -31.08 51.24 -20.28
C GLN A 1129 -31.20 50.00 -21.22
N LYS A 1130 -32.08 49.08 -20.80
CA LYS A 1130 -33.04 48.19 -21.54
C LYS A 1130 -32.55 46.98 -22.37
N ALA A 1131 -33.08 45.80 -21.98
CA ALA A 1131 -33.09 44.48 -22.65
C ALA A 1131 -34.15 44.41 -23.81
N PRO A 1132 -34.24 43.36 -24.70
CA PRO A 1132 -34.49 41.94 -24.34
C PRO A 1132 -33.86 40.80 -25.21
N PHE A 1133 -33.82 39.59 -24.59
CA PHE A 1133 -33.66 38.17 -25.01
C PHE A 1133 -33.55 37.72 -26.49
N THR A 1134 -32.74 36.66 -26.76
CA THR A 1134 -33.15 35.35 -27.37
C THR A 1134 -32.06 34.26 -27.17
N LEU A 1135 -32.50 33.01 -26.92
CA LEU A 1135 -31.75 31.75 -26.72
C LEU A 1135 -30.89 31.28 -27.91
N LEU A 1136 -29.79 30.56 -27.63
CA LEU A 1136 -29.34 29.34 -28.32
C LEU A 1136 -28.24 28.62 -27.47
N ASP A 1137 -28.42 27.31 -27.30
CA ASP A 1137 -27.45 26.30 -26.80
C ASP A 1137 -27.41 25.20 -27.90
N PRO A 1138 -26.41 24.29 -28.07
CA PRO A 1138 -25.07 24.12 -27.48
C PRO A 1138 -23.94 23.98 -28.56
N ASN A 1139 -22.69 23.82 -28.10
CA ASN A 1139 -21.46 23.45 -28.84
C ASN A 1139 -20.52 24.60 -29.25
N ASN A 1140 -19.63 24.99 -28.34
CA ASN A 1140 -18.17 24.90 -28.58
C ASN A 1140 -17.38 25.37 -27.35
N TYR A 1141 -16.28 24.65 -27.11
CA TYR A 1141 -15.26 24.89 -26.10
C TYR A 1141 -14.99 26.37 -25.80
N SER A 1142 -15.11 26.77 -24.53
CA SER A 1142 -14.55 28.04 -24.06
C SER A 1142 -13.82 27.84 -22.73
N THR A 1143 -12.49 27.93 -22.80
CA THR A 1143 -11.60 28.30 -21.70
C THR A 1143 -11.99 29.69 -21.18
N SER A 1144 -12.54 29.76 -19.98
CA SER A 1144 -12.86 31.03 -19.31
C SER A 1144 -11.65 31.51 -18.51
N PHE A 1145 -11.02 32.59 -18.99
CA PHE A 1145 -10.14 33.45 -18.18
C PHE A 1145 -11.02 34.32 -17.28
N VAL A 1146 -10.81 34.26 -15.96
CA VAL A 1146 -11.42 35.18 -14.99
C VAL A 1146 -10.37 36.21 -14.58
N TYR A 1147 -10.62 37.47 -14.95
CA TYR A 1147 -9.88 38.64 -14.46
C TYR A 1147 -10.24 38.92 -12.99
N TYR A 1148 -9.25 38.95 -12.10
CA TYR A 1148 -9.40 39.58 -10.79
C TYR A 1148 -9.00 41.06 -10.87
N LEU A 1149 -10.00 41.92 -10.70
CA LEU A 1149 -9.82 43.31 -10.30
C LEU A 1149 -9.44 43.33 -8.81
N SER A 1150 -8.27 43.86 -8.49
CA SER A 1150 -7.83 44.08 -7.12
C SER A 1150 -8.64 45.22 -6.46
N ARG A 1151 -8.94 45.04 -5.18
CA ARG A 1151 -9.32 46.10 -4.26
C ARG A 1151 -8.42 46.02 -3.04
#